data_AF-A0A0H4BH23-F1
#
_entry.id   AF-A0A0H4BH23-F1
#
_cell.length_a   1.000
_cell.length_b   1.000
_cell.length_c   1.000
_cell.angle_alpha   90.00
_cell.angle_beta   90.00
_cell.angle_gamma   90.00
#
_symmetry.space_group_name_H-M   'P 1'
#
loop_
_entity.id
_entity.type
_entity.pdbx_description
1 polymer ?
#
loop_
_entity_poly.entity_id
_entity_poly.type
_entity_poly.pdbx_seq_one_letter_code
_entity_poly.pdbx_strand_id
1 'polypeptide(L)'
;PNLEYLNLEECSDLEEVHGSLGCSRKLIELHLFHCKSVKRFPCVNVGSLEYLDLYDCSSLEKFPEILGRMKLELEIDMRYSGIRELPSSIIQYLTHTTKLDLSSFKNLVALPSSISLLKSLVELDVSGCSKLESLPEEIGGLENLEELNARNTLISRPPSSIVCLNKLKSLNFGKDTEEMGYLLGFKDEVYFMFPPVAEGLHSLEILDLSCCNLTDGGLPEDIGCLSSLKSLYLGGNNFEHLPRSIAQLVALRSLNLSDCKCLKELLNFTRMPNLEKLSLKSCVNLEELPDFMVMPNLETLNLSDCKRLKELPGFMGMPSLETLNLSNCVSLEEVHHSLGFCKKLRKLQLTNCERLKRFPALCIDSLKYLCLRDCSGLENFPEILGSMKPELEIHMLDRRIRELNLRGFKNLVTLPSSICQLKSLVELDVLGCSKLETLPEEIGDLENLVRLNARDTLISQPPPSIVRLNKLKFLSFAKQKSEKGLEDGVYFVFPPVAEGLRSLEILNLSYCNLTDGGLPEDIGCLSSLKVLYLSGNNFEHLPRSMAQLGALRSLNLTECKSLTQLPELPPELNELHVDCHMVLNSIHDLVTKRKKLQRVIFMPLYDKDDAYNDSIYDLFAHTLFQNISSLQNDISASYSSSLRVFTIVHPERKIPSWLQNQGMDRSVSVSLPENWYVCDNFLGFAVCYSGSLIDTTVHLIPLCNDGMSWMTRELELSNRSEYDEMLLMNGELELSDNSERDVESTIHFLFVPLAGLWDTSKANGKTPNDYGHIRLSFSGEMKKFGFRLLYKDEPT
;
A
#
# COMPACT_ATOMS: atom_id res chain seq x y z
N PRO A 1 5.15 54.46 22.95
CA PRO A 1 5.41 53.69 21.70
C PRO A 1 4.09 53.42 20.96
N ASN A 2 4.01 53.76 19.67
CA ASN A 2 2.87 53.46 18.78
C ASN A 2 3.07 52.11 18.05
N LEU A 3 3.81 51.18 18.66
CA LEU A 3 4.08 49.88 18.06
C LEU A 3 2.82 49.03 18.13
N GLU A 4 2.25 48.71 16.97
CA GLU A 4 1.01 47.94 16.81
C GLU A 4 1.26 46.50 16.36
N TYR A 5 2.30 46.27 15.55
CA TYR A 5 2.66 44.94 15.05
C TYR A 5 4.15 44.69 15.28
N LEU A 6 4.50 43.52 15.82
CA LEU A 6 5.87 43.08 15.99
C LEU A 6 5.99 41.63 15.52
N ASN A 7 6.68 41.41 14.40
CA ASN A 7 6.99 40.08 13.89
C ASN A 7 8.50 39.81 14.08
N LEU A 8 8.76 38.72 14.79
CA LEU A 8 10.06 38.15 15.10
C LEU A 8 10.13 36.68 14.65
N GLU A 9 9.33 36.30 13.65
CA GLU A 9 9.27 34.92 13.16
C GLU A 9 10.66 34.44 12.68
N GLU A 10 10.95 33.16 12.90
CA GLU A 10 12.19 32.48 12.53
C GLU A 10 13.48 33.13 13.06
N CYS A 11 13.40 33.98 14.09
CA CYS A 11 14.56 34.54 14.78
C CYS A 11 15.23 33.49 15.67
N SER A 12 15.89 32.49 15.07
CA SER A 12 16.43 31.31 15.75
C SER A 12 17.50 31.60 16.80
N ASP A 13 18.23 32.71 16.68
CA ASP A 13 19.30 33.12 17.61
C ASP A 13 18.81 34.06 18.73
N LEU A 14 17.53 34.46 18.71
CA LEU A 14 16.96 35.35 19.72
C LEU A 14 16.89 34.63 21.08
N GLU A 15 17.68 35.06 22.06
CA GLU A 15 17.69 34.44 23.39
C GLU A 15 16.74 35.11 24.40
N GLU A 16 16.48 36.41 24.25
CA GLU A 16 15.66 37.19 25.18
C GLU A 16 14.77 38.20 24.45
N VAL A 17 13.48 38.12 24.74
CA VAL A 17 12.52 39.17 24.39
C VAL A 17 12.57 40.23 25.48
N HIS A 18 12.91 41.46 25.12
CA HIS A 18 13.12 42.52 26.10
C HIS A 18 11.81 42.94 26.81
N GLY A 19 11.86 43.14 28.13
CA GLY A 19 10.68 43.48 28.96
C GLY A 19 10.03 44.85 28.67
N SER A 20 10.57 45.63 27.74
CA SER A 20 9.94 46.86 27.26
C SER A 20 8.60 46.61 26.57
N LEU A 21 8.31 45.38 26.12
CA LEU A 21 6.99 45.01 25.59
C LEU A 21 5.87 45.15 26.63
N GLY A 22 6.17 45.05 27.93
CA GLY A 22 5.23 45.37 29.01
C GLY A 22 4.75 46.84 29.01
N CYS A 23 5.53 47.74 28.40
CA CYS A 23 5.17 49.16 28.25
C CYS A 23 4.42 49.46 26.94
N SER A 24 4.26 48.47 26.04
CA SER A 24 3.65 48.67 24.73
C SER A 24 2.12 48.58 24.79
N ARG A 25 1.47 49.69 25.14
CA ARG A 25 0.00 49.74 25.31
C ARG A 25 -0.79 49.68 23.99
N LYS A 26 -0.14 49.70 22.83
CA LYS A 26 -0.77 49.71 21.51
C LYS A 26 -0.48 48.46 20.68
N LEU A 27 0.29 47.50 21.21
CA LEU A 27 0.62 46.27 20.48
C LEU A 27 -0.65 45.45 20.27
N ILE A 28 -0.94 45.12 19.02
CA ILE A 28 -2.08 44.34 18.52
C ILE A 28 -1.60 42.92 18.21
N GLU A 29 -0.47 42.74 17.53
CA GLU A 29 0.05 41.41 17.20
C GLU A 29 1.53 41.25 17.56
N LEU A 30 1.88 40.11 18.13
CA LEU A 30 3.25 39.69 18.42
C LEU A 30 3.50 38.28 17.88
N HIS A 31 4.39 38.17 16.89
CA HIS A 31 4.73 36.89 16.26
C HIS A 31 6.14 36.44 16.67
N LEU A 32 6.27 35.30 17.36
CA LEU A 32 7.57 34.65 17.71
C LEU A 32 7.67 33.22 17.15
N PHE A 33 6.96 32.92 16.06
CA PHE A 33 7.00 31.62 15.38
C PHE A 33 8.44 31.14 15.19
N HIS A 34 8.73 29.90 15.57
CA HIS A 34 10.02 29.24 15.37
C HIS A 34 11.22 29.91 16.07
N CYS A 35 10.99 30.72 17.12
CA CYS A 35 12.04 31.32 17.95
C CYS A 35 12.61 30.34 18.97
N LYS A 36 13.30 29.29 18.50
CA LYS A 36 13.74 28.15 19.32
C LYS A 36 14.68 28.50 20.47
N SER A 37 15.47 29.58 20.38
CA SER A 37 16.46 29.94 21.40
C SER A 37 15.95 30.88 22.49
N VAL A 38 14.69 31.36 22.40
CA VAL A 38 14.14 32.30 23.37
C VAL A 38 14.02 31.62 24.73
N LYS A 39 14.86 32.01 25.69
CA LYS A 39 14.89 31.51 27.07
C LYS A 39 14.14 32.43 28.01
N ARG A 40 14.12 33.73 27.71
CA ARG A 40 13.57 34.78 28.58
C ARG A 40 12.54 35.63 27.84
N PHE A 41 11.31 35.62 28.33
CA PHE A 41 10.26 36.56 27.94
C PHE A 41 9.57 37.05 29.22
N PRO A 42 10.00 38.20 29.80
CA PRO A 42 9.62 38.58 31.16
C PRO A 42 8.18 39.08 31.26
N CYS A 43 7.72 39.94 30.36
CA CYS A 43 6.36 40.45 30.39
C CYS A 43 5.86 40.97 29.04
N VAL A 44 4.53 40.94 28.87
CA VAL A 44 3.82 41.47 27.70
C VAL A 44 2.58 42.23 28.13
N ASN A 45 2.34 43.38 27.50
CA ASN A 45 1.09 44.12 27.71
C ASN A 45 0.00 43.60 26.77
N VAL A 46 -1.03 42.96 27.32
CA VAL A 46 -2.13 42.39 26.54
C VAL A 46 -3.32 43.34 26.39
N GLY A 47 -3.23 44.58 26.89
CA GLY A 47 -4.34 45.53 26.92
C GLY A 47 -4.92 45.89 25.53
N SER A 48 -4.08 45.81 24.49
CA SER A 48 -4.47 46.04 23.10
C SER A 48 -4.26 44.82 22.20
N LEU A 49 -3.62 43.76 22.71
CA LEU A 49 -3.17 42.60 21.94
C LEU A 49 -4.35 41.73 21.52
N GLU A 50 -4.32 41.28 20.27
CA GLU A 50 -5.31 40.42 19.60
C GLU A 50 -4.68 39.09 19.14
N TYR A 51 -3.36 39.03 18.91
CA TYR A 51 -2.65 37.78 18.59
C TYR A 51 -1.26 37.69 19.26
N LEU A 52 -0.94 36.54 19.84
CA LEU A 52 0.36 36.20 20.41
C LEU A 52 0.83 34.81 19.92
N ASP A 53 1.81 34.79 19.03
CA ASP A 53 2.44 33.56 18.55
C ASP A 53 3.67 33.22 19.38
N LEU A 54 3.70 32.03 19.97
CA LEU A 54 4.82 31.39 20.65
C LEU A 54 5.06 29.97 20.10
N TYR A 55 4.61 29.69 18.88
CA TYR A 55 4.75 28.40 18.22
C TYR A 55 6.22 28.02 18.08
N ASP A 56 6.57 26.80 18.52
CA ASP A 56 7.94 26.26 18.50
C ASP A 56 9.01 27.15 19.17
N CYS A 57 8.60 27.94 20.19
CA CYS A 57 9.50 28.55 21.17
C CYS A 57 9.97 27.51 22.20
N SER A 58 10.69 26.48 21.73
CA SER A 58 11.03 25.28 22.52
C SER A 58 11.91 25.54 23.76
N SER A 59 12.70 26.62 23.80
CA SER A 59 13.51 27.00 24.98
C SER A 59 12.76 27.84 26.02
N LEU A 60 11.55 28.31 25.73
CA LEU A 60 10.82 29.23 26.60
C LEU A 60 10.09 28.43 27.71
N GLU A 61 10.75 28.23 28.85
CA GLU A 61 10.21 27.37 29.91
C GLU A 61 9.07 27.99 30.74
N LYS A 62 8.97 29.33 30.75
CA LYS A 62 8.01 30.09 31.54
C LYS A 62 7.17 30.99 30.66
N PHE A 63 5.86 30.96 30.89
CA PHE A 63 4.94 31.90 30.27
C PHE A 63 5.22 33.34 30.78
N PRO A 64 5.22 34.38 29.92
CA PRO A 64 5.49 35.76 30.32
C PRO A 64 4.45 36.30 31.32
N GLU A 65 4.87 37.24 32.18
CA GLU A 65 3.92 37.95 33.04
C GLU A 65 2.99 38.83 32.20
N ILE A 66 1.68 38.65 32.40
CA ILE A 66 0.64 39.39 31.69
C ILE A 66 0.40 40.73 32.39
N LEU A 67 0.60 41.84 31.68
CA LEU A 67 0.27 43.18 32.13
C LEU A 67 -0.94 43.73 31.37
N GLY A 68 -1.86 44.40 32.07
CA GLY A 68 -3.08 44.95 31.48
C GLY A 68 -4.25 43.98 31.43
N ARG A 69 -5.41 44.45 30.94
CA ARG A 69 -6.64 43.66 30.86
C ARG A 69 -6.71 42.98 29.49
N MET A 70 -6.65 41.65 29.47
CA MET A 70 -6.75 40.84 28.25
C MET A 70 -8.10 41.04 27.55
N LYS A 71 -8.09 41.24 26.23
CA LYS A 71 -9.30 41.23 25.39
C LYS A 71 -9.82 39.80 25.25
N LEU A 72 -11.14 39.65 25.11
CA LEU A 72 -11.78 38.33 24.92
C LEU A 72 -11.40 37.65 23.60
N GLU A 73 -10.95 38.43 22.61
CA GLU A 73 -10.59 37.98 21.25
C GLU A 73 -9.08 37.70 21.10
N LEU A 74 -8.28 37.76 22.18
CA LEU A 74 -6.85 37.48 22.11
C LEU A 74 -6.60 35.99 21.85
N GLU A 75 -6.07 35.67 20.68
CA GLU A 75 -5.60 34.34 20.31
C GLU A 75 -4.12 34.17 20.72
N ILE A 76 -3.80 33.04 21.35
CA ILE A 76 -2.44 32.71 21.78
C ILE A 76 -2.08 31.31 21.26
N ASP A 77 -1.15 31.23 20.32
CA ASP A 77 -0.58 29.94 19.89
C ASP A 77 0.69 29.65 20.70
N MET A 78 0.72 28.54 21.44
CA MET A 78 1.91 28.10 22.18
C MET A 78 2.28 26.65 21.89
N ARG A 79 1.78 26.10 20.78
CA ARG A 79 2.04 24.70 20.42
C ARG A 79 3.54 24.50 20.21
N TYR A 80 4.07 23.37 20.68
CA TYR A 80 5.51 23.05 20.68
C TYR A 80 6.41 24.01 21.49
N SER A 81 5.85 24.88 22.33
CA SER A 81 6.65 25.73 23.24
C SER A 81 7.30 24.94 24.40
N GLY A 82 8.31 25.55 25.01
CA GLY A 82 9.00 25.04 26.20
C GLY A 82 8.20 25.12 27.51
N ILE A 83 6.99 25.72 27.49
CA ILE A 83 6.29 26.17 28.69
C ILE A 83 5.90 24.99 29.58
N ARG A 84 6.31 25.05 30.85
CA ARG A 84 6.11 23.95 31.82
C ARG A 84 4.85 24.08 32.66
N GLU A 85 4.39 25.30 32.89
CA GLU A 85 3.25 25.61 33.76
C GLU A 85 2.47 26.81 33.20
N LEU A 86 1.14 26.75 33.32
CA LEU A 86 0.26 27.89 33.03
C LEU A 86 0.09 28.75 34.29
N PRO A 87 0.34 30.07 34.23
CA PRO A 87 0.20 30.92 35.39
C PRO A 87 -1.28 31.09 35.78
N SER A 88 -1.58 31.04 37.08
CA SER A 88 -2.96 31.21 37.59
C SER A 88 -3.60 32.54 37.17
N SER A 89 -2.78 33.57 36.91
CA SER A 89 -3.22 34.88 36.43
C SER A 89 -3.79 34.86 35.01
N ILE A 90 -3.52 33.85 34.18
CA ILE A 90 -4.17 33.74 32.86
C ILE A 90 -5.64 33.33 33.00
N ILE A 91 -5.94 32.51 34.00
CA ILE A 91 -7.26 31.89 34.18
C ILE A 91 -8.34 32.93 34.51
N GLN A 92 -8.02 33.97 35.28
CA GLN A 92 -8.99 35.05 35.58
C GLN A 92 -9.50 35.78 34.32
N TYR A 93 -8.71 35.78 33.24
CA TYR A 93 -9.08 36.43 31.98
C TYR A 93 -9.85 35.51 31.03
N LEU A 94 -9.74 34.19 31.20
CA LEU A 94 -10.39 33.16 30.38
C LEU A 94 -11.78 32.75 30.91
N THR A 95 -12.31 33.43 31.93
CA THR A 95 -13.57 33.04 32.62
C THR A 95 -14.82 32.94 31.75
N HIS A 96 -14.83 33.59 30.58
CA HIS A 96 -15.92 33.55 29.60
C HIS A 96 -15.70 32.51 28.49
N THR A 97 -14.51 31.90 28.45
CA THR A 97 -14.12 30.95 27.41
C THR A 97 -14.92 29.66 27.52
N THR A 98 -15.46 29.21 26.38
CA THR A 98 -16.20 27.95 26.27
C THR A 98 -15.34 26.79 25.80
N LYS A 99 -14.21 27.04 25.14
CA LYS A 99 -13.25 26.02 24.70
C LYS A 99 -11.83 26.43 25.04
N LEU A 100 -11.09 25.57 25.71
CA LEU A 100 -9.69 25.79 26.07
C LEU A 100 -8.84 24.67 25.47
N ASP A 101 -8.08 25.01 24.44
CA ASP A 101 -7.13 24.11 23.78
C ASP A 101 -5.72 24.39 24.28
N LEU A 102 -5.14 23.40 24.95
CA LEU A 102 -3.77 23.35 25.45
C LEU A 102 -3.04 22.13 24.84
N SER A 103 -3.55 21.60 23.73
CA SER A 103 -3.03 20.39 23.12
C SER A 103 -1.58 20.58 22.65
N SER A 104 -0.82 19.49 22.65
CA SER A 104 0.58 19.41 22.23
C SER A 104 1.54 20.31 23.03
N PHE A 105 1.18 20.73 24.24
CA PHE A 105 2.11 21.40 25.16
C PHE A 105 3.02 20.35 25.81
N LYS A 106 4.00 19.88 25.03
CA LYS A 106 4.88 18.75 25.39
C LYS A 106 5.58 18.88 26.75
N ASN A 107 5.76 20.11 27.23
CA ASN A 107 6.44 20.39 28.49
C ASN A 107 5.51 20.67 29.67
N LEU A 108 4.21 20.80 29.46
CA LEU A 108 3.24 21.09 30.51
C LEU A 108 3.20 19.96 31.54
N VAL A 109 3.50 20.27 32.79
CA VAL A 109 3.59 19.26 33.88
C VAL A 109 2.31 19.22 34.71
N ALA A 110 1.64 20.35 34.89
CA ALA A 110 0.41 20.47 35.68
C ALA A 110 -0.46 21.64 35.21
N LEU A 111 -1.77 21.52 35.44
CA LEU A 111 -2.72 22.63 35.31
C LEU A 111 -2.90 23.33 36.67
N PRO A 112 -3.08 24.66 36.71
CA PRO A 112 -3.32 25.38 37.95
C PRO A 112 -4.71 25.05 38.53
N SER A 113 -4.85 24.96 39.85
CA SER A 113 -6.13 24.72 40.53
C SER A 113 -7.19 25.78 40.24
N SER A 114 -6.76 26.99 39.87
CA SER A 114 -7.64 28.08 39.43
C SER A 114 -8.43 27.74 38.17
N ILE A 115 -8.08 26.68 37.41
CA ILE A 115 -8.84 26.24 36.23
C ILE A 115 -10.33 26.02 36.54
N SER A 116 -10.64 25.63 37.79
CA SER A 116 -12.01 25.49 38.31
C SER A 116 -12.86 26.76 38.27
N LEU A 117 -12.25 27.93 38.11
CA LEU A 117 -12.93 29.23 37.95
C LEU A 117 -13.55 29.40 36.56
N LEU A 118 -13.18 28.57 35.58
CA LEU A 118 -13.69 28.61 34.20
C LEU A 118 -15.09 28.00 34.10
N LYS A 119 -16.06 28.58 34.80
CA LYS A 119 -17.44 28.07 34.89
C LYS A 119 -18.18 28.00 33.55
N SER A 120 -17.75 28.76 32.55
CA SER A 120 -18.33 28.76 31.19
C SER A 120 -17.74 27.67 30.28
N LEU A 121 -16.72 26.96 30.72
CA LEU A 121 -15.97 26.02 29.90
C LEU A 121 -16.82 24.78 29.56
N VAL A 122 -16.86 24.44 28.27
CA VAL A 122 -17.58 23.32 27.68
C VAL A 122 -16.59 22.26 27.16
N GLU A 123 -15.44 22.68 26.65
CA GLU A 123 -14.41 21.81 26.09
C GLU A 123 -13.03 22.15 26.65
N LEU A 124 -12.31 21.14 27.13
CA LEU A 124 -10.93 21.24 27.57
C LEU A 124 -10.08 20.19 26.85
N ASP A 125 -9.14 20.64 26.03
CA ASP A 125 -8.17 19.77 25.36
C ASP A 125 -6.78 19.99 25.95
N VAL A 126 -6.19 18.94 26.49
CA VAL A 126 -4.81 18.85 26.97
C VAL A 126 -4.08 17.67 26.32
N SER A 127 -4.59 17.17 25.20
CA SER A 127 -4.03 16.02 24.50
C SER A 127 -2.62 16.29 24.00
N GLY A 128 -1.74 15.29 23.97
CA GLY A 128 -0.35 15.46 23.54
C GLY A 128 0.54 16.25 24.52
N CYS A 129 0.02 16.63 25.70
CA CYS A 129 0.83 17.12 26.82
C CYS A 129 1.61 15.95 27.45
N SER A 130 2.70 15.53 26.80
CA SER A 130 3.42 14.30 27.14
C SER A 130 4.12 14.29 28.49
N LYS A 131 4.17 15.41 29.22
CA LYS A 131 4.67 15.51 30.61
C LYS A 131 3.58 15.76 31.65
N LEU A 132 2.31 15.86 31.26
CA LEU A 132 1.22 16.17 32.17
C LEU A 132 0.90 14.92 33.01
N GLU A 133 1.25 14.95 34.30
CA GLU A 133 1.14 13.78 35.19
C GLU A 133 -0.19 13.72 35.96
N SER A 134 -0.85 14.86 36.16
CA SER A 134 -2.11 14.93 36.93
C SER A 134 -2.99 16.10 36.52
N LEU A 135 -4.29 15.96 36.79
CA LEU A 135 -5.26 17.06 36.75
C LEU A 135 -5.54 17.53 38.19
N PRO A 136 -5.82 18.83 38.42
CA PRO A 136 -6.11 19.35 39.75
C PRO A 136 -7.42 18.78 40.31
N GLU A 137 -7.49 18.54 41.63
CA GLU A 137 -8.72 18.09 42.30
C GLU A 137 -9.86 19.11 42.20
N GLU A 138 -9.58 20.38 41.90
CA GLU A 138 -10.62 21.38 41.68
C GLU A 138 -11.30 21.26 40.30
N ILE A 139 -10.84 20.38 39.39
CA ILE A 139 -11.41 20.24 38.04
C ILE A 139 -12.91 19.89 38.07
N GLY A 140 -13.38 19.18 39.10
CA GLY A 140 -14.81 18.91 39.32
C GLY A 140 -15.68 20.16 39.49
N GLY A 141 -15.08 21.35 39.65
CA GLY A 141 -15.77 22.63 39.64
C GLY A 141 -16.21 23.12 38.25
N LEU A 142 -15.84 22.45 37.16
CA LEU A 142 -16.21 22.82 35.78
C LEU A 142 -17.62 22.32 35.42
N GLU A 143 -18.64 22.94 36.01
CA GLU A 143 -20.05 22.50 35.95
C GLU A 143 -20.67 22.42 34.54
N ASN A 144 -20.09 23.12 33.55
CA ASN A 144 -20.56 23.14 32.16
C ASN A 144 -19.73 22.27 31.20
N LEU A 145 -18.69 21.58 31.70
CA LEU A 145 -17.78 20.81 30.85
C LEU A 145 -18.51 19.61 30.25
N GLU A 146 -18.51 19.54 28.92
CA GLU A 146 -19.08 18.45 28.14
C GLU A 146 -17.99 17.55 27.54
N GLU A 147 -16.79 18.08 27.30
CA GLU A 147 -15.69 17.32 26.68
C GLU A 147 -14.35 17.59 27.38
N LEU A 148 -13.67 16.50 27.76
CA LEU A 148 -12.30 16.52 28.30
C LEU A 148 -11.42 15.56 27.50
N ASN A 149 -10.48 16.12 26.74
CA ASN A 149 -9.50 15.37 25.97
C ASN A 149 -8.13 15.46 26.63
N ALA A 150 -7.63 14.34 27.15
CA ALA A 150 -6.32 14.20 27.79
C ALA A 150 -5.53 13.01 27.22
N ARG A 151 -5.73 12.72 25.92
CA ARG A 151 -4.98 11.68 25.20
C ARG A 151 -3.48 11.95 25.22
N ASN A 152 -2.67 10.90 25.16
CA ASN A 152 -1.20 11.03 25.10
C ASN A 152 -0.59 11.84 26.26
N THR A 153 -1.19 11.78 27.45
CA THR A 153 -0.66 12.36 28.70
C THR A 153 -0.08 11.28 29.62
N LEU A 154 0.59 11.67 30.70
CA LEU A 154 1.08 10.76 31.75
C LEU A 154 0.08 10.57 32.89
N ILE A 155 -1.14 11.11 32.76
CA ILE A 155 -2.20 10.98 33.76
C ILE A 155 -2.52 9.50 33.96
N SER A 156 -2.22 8.99 35.15
CA SER A 156 -2.52 7.62 35.57
C SER A 156 -3.70 7.55 36.54
N ARG A 157 -4.00 8.66 37.23
CA ARG A 157 -5.09 8.75 38.20
C ARG A 157 -5.82 10.08 37.98
N PRO A 158 -6.98 10.08 37.31
CA PRO A 158 -7.80 11.26 37.29
C PRO A 158 -8.27 11.60 38.71
N PRO A 159 -8.47 12.90 39.01
CA PRO A 159 -8.85 13.36 40.34
C PRO A 159 -10.20 12.80 40.75
N SER A 160 -10.39 12.60 42.05
CA SER A 160 -11.64 12.06 42.59
C SER A 160 -12.85 12.93 42.26
N SER A 161 -12.65 14.24 42.13
CA SER A 161 -13.70 15.21 41.79
C SER A 161 -14.18 15.15 40.34
N ILE A 162 -13.53 14.39 39.45
CA ILE A 162 -13.95 14.26 38.05
C ILE A 162 -15.40 13.73 37.94
N VAL A 163 -15.84 12.99 38.97
CA VAL A 163 -17.21 12.47 39.08
C VAL A 163 -18.27 13.57 39.16
N CYS A 164 -17.91 14.75 39.65
CA CYS A 164 -18.81 15.90 39.78
C CYS A 164 -19.19 16.53 38.43
N LEU A 165 -18.51 16.15 37.34
CA LEU A 165 -18.73 16.69 35.99
C LEU A 165 -19.99 16.07 35.34
N ASN A 166 -21.16 16.44 35.85
CA ASN A 166 -22.44 15.82 35.48
C ASN A 166 -22.92 16.13 34.06
N LYS A 167 -22.32 17.08 33.35
CA LYS A 167 -22.60 17.36 31.93
C LYS A 167 -21.59 16.73 30.96
N LEU A 168 -20.55 16.08 31.49
CA LEU A 168 -19.49 15.49 30.68
C LEU A 168 -20.06 14.38 29.81
N LYS A 169 -19.89 14.51 28.49
CA LYS A 169 -20.30 13.56 27.45
C LYS A 169 -19.12 12.76 26.92
N SER A 170 -17.94 13.36 26.84
CA SER A 170 -16.73 12.70 26.34
C SER A 170 -15.55 12.86 27.30
N LEU A 171 -14.91 11.74 27.62
CA LEU A 171 -13.71 11.69 28.45
C LEU A 171 -12.64 10.79 27.82
N ASN A 172 -11.52 11.36 27.43
CA ASN A 172 -10.49 10.66 26.67
C ASN A 172 -9.14 10.72 27.38
N PHE A 173 -8.58 9.57 27.77
CA PHE A 173 -7.20 9.41 28.26
C PHE A 173 -6.36 8.47 27.38
N GLY A 174 -6.93 7.99 26.27
CA GLY A 174 -6.30 7.02 25.39
C GLY A 174 -4.93 7.45 24.87
N LYS A 175 -4.04 6.49 24.60
CA LYS A 175 -2.73 6.73 24.00
C LYS A 175 -2.67 6.17 22.57
N ASP A 176 -2.00 6.88 21.68
CA ASP A 176 -1.81 6.46 20.29
C ASP A 176 -0.66 5.46 20.17
N THR A 177 -0.84 4.45 19.32
CA THR A 177 0.09 3.35 19.14
C THR A 177 1.25 3.66 18.17
N GLU A 178 1.15 4.72 17.36
CA GLU A 178 2.15 5.03 16.32
C GLU A 178 3.41 5.74 16.84
N GLU A 179 3.33 6.48 17.96
CA GLU A 179 4.53 7.03 18.63
C GLU A 179 5.25 5.99 19.51
N MET A 180 4.68 4.79 19.65
CA MET A 180 5.07 3.79 20.65
C MET A 180 6.11 2.78 20.13
N GLY A 181 7.17 3.30 19.49
CA GLY A 181 8.38 2.52 19.20
C GLY A 181 9.26 2.32 20.43
N TYR A 182 9.42 3.33 21.31
CA TYR A 182 10.41 3.24 22.40
C TYR A 182 10.19 4.10 23.67
N LEU A 183 9.15 4.96 23.82
CA LEU A 183 9.26 6.07 24.80
C LEU A 183 8.08 6.48 25.70
N LEU A 184 6.90 5.86 25.64
CA LEU A 184 5.82 6.15 26.63
C LEU A 184 5.23 4.88 27.25
N GLY A 185 6.10 3.89 27.48
CA GLY A 185 5.88 2.98 28.60
C GLY A 185 5.70 3.83 29.84
N PHE A 186 4.59 3.65 30.55
CA PHE A 186 4.67 3.83 31.99
C PHE A 186 5.98 3.18 32.42
N LYS A 187 6.80 3.87 33.24
CA LYS A 187 7.86 3.17 33.97
C LYS A 187 7.24 1.87 34.46
N ASP A 188 7.95 0.75 34.30
CA ASP A 188 7.53 -0.53 34.86
C ASP A 188 6.86 -0.24 36.22
N GLU A 189 5.59 -0.65 36.39
CA GLU A 189 4.75 -0.47 37.60
C GLU A 189 3.76 0.72 37.70
N VAL A 190 3.62 1.66 36.74
CA VAL A 190 2.52 2.66 36.81
C VAL A 190 1.27 2.17 36.07
N TYR A 191 0.22 1.91 36.84
CA TYR A 191 -1.08 1.45 36.35
C TYR A 191 -2.11 2.57 36.38
N PHE A 192 -2.95 2.65 35.35
CA PHE A 192 -4.06 3.58 35.35
C PHE A 192 -5.16 3.10 36.29
N MET A 193 -5.69 4.00 37.12
CA MET A 193 -6.80 3.72 38.04
C MET A 193 -7.90 4.75 37.83
N PHE A 194 -9.05 4.31 37.32
CA PHE A 194 -10.21 5.16 37.14
C PHE A 194 -11.03 5.22 38.45
N PRO A 195 -11.49 6.40 38.89
CA PRO A 195 -12.17 6.57 40.17
C PRO A 195 -13.55 5.90 40.17
N PRO A 196 -14.11 5.55 41.36
CA PRO A 196 -15.48 5.04 41.49
C PRO A 196 -16.49 6.03 40.91
N VAL A 197 -17.47 5.54 40.15
CA VAL A 197 -18.42 6.38 39.40
C VAL A 197 -19.86 6.32 39.90
N ALA A 198 -20.15 5.64 41.02
CA ALA A 198 -21.51 5.50 41.54
C ALA A 198 -22.25 6.83 41.76
N GLU A 199 -21.53 7.90 42.10
CA GLU A 199 -22.07 9.22 42.49
C GLU A 199 -22.09 10.24 41.34
N GLY A 200 -21.69 9.90 40.11
CA GLY A 200 -21.55 10.89 39.04
C GLY A 200 -21.28 10.36 37.63
N LEU A 201 -20.92 11.27 36.70
CA LEU A 201 -20.68 10.99 35.27
C LEU A 201 -21.86 10.35 34.52
N HIS A 202 -23.10 10.51 35.00
CA HIS A 202 -24.28 9.87 34.39
C HIS A 202 -24.58 10.34 32.95
N SER A 203 -24.03 11.48 32.52
CA SER A 203 -24.18 12.00 31.16
C SER A 203 -23.10 11.50 30.18
N LEU A 204 -22.11 10.74 30.67
CA LEU A 204 -20.98 10.31 29.87
C LEU A 204 -21.43 9.36 28.75
N GLU A 205 -21.14 9.73 27.51
CA GLU A 205 -21.50 8.96 26.31
C GLU A 205 -20.28 8.25 25.71
N ILE A 206 -19.09 8.83 25.84
CA ILE A 206 -17.83 8.30 25.30
C ILE A 206 -16.77 8.28 26.40
N LEU A 207 -16.17 7.10 26.60
CA LEU A 207 -15.02 6.92 27.47
C LEU A 207 -13.91 6.20 26.70
N ASP A 208 -12.76 6.86 26.55
CA ASP A 208 -11.57 6.29 25.93
C ASP A 208 -10.44 6.15 26.94
N LEU A 209 -10.09 4.89 27.24
CA LEU A 209 -8.96 4.49 28.08
C LEU A 209 -8.04 3.52 27.31
N SER A 210 -7.93 3.65 25.99
CA SER A 210 -7.07 2.79 25.17
C SER A 210 -5.59 2.97 25.51
N CYS A 211 -4.81 1.89 25.58
CA CYS A 211 -3.38 1.93 25.85
C CYS A 211 -3.00 2.66 27.15
N CYS A 212 -3.90 2.65 28.15
CA CYS A 212 -3.69 3.26 29.45
C CYS A 212 -2.98 2.33 30.47
N ASN A 213 -2.55 1.12 30.08
CA ASN A 213 -1.96 0.14 31.00
C ASN A 213 -2.89 -0.21 32.19
N LEU A 214 -4.20 -0.35 31.91
CA LEU A 214 -5.17 -0.87 32.87
C LEU A 214 -4.87 -2.34 33.18
N THR A 215 -4.86 -2.68 34.47
CA THR A 215 -4.84 -4.06 35.01
C THR A 215 -6.12 -4.35 35.78
N ASP A 216 -6.29 -5.55 36.31
CA ASP A 216 -7.44 -5.90 37.15
C ASP A 216 -7.57 -4.92 38.34
N GLY A 217 -8.75 -4.33 38.51
CA GLY A 217 -9.01 -3.26 39.47
C GLY A 217 -8.67 -1.83 38.99
N GLY A 218 -8.13 -1.67 37.78
CA GLY A 218 -7.92 -0.36 37.15
C GLY A 218 -9.23 0.31 36.69
N LEU A 219 -10.23 -0.50 36.32
CA LEU A 219 -11.61 -0.05 36.13
C LEU A 219 -12.42 -0.28 37.42
N PRO A 220 -13.29 0.65 37.83
CA PRO A 220 -14.03 0.52 39.07
C PRO A 220 -15.18 -0.50 38.94
N GLU A 221 -15.50 -1.18 40.04
CA GLU A 221 -16.58 -2.19 40.08
C GLU A 221 -17.98 -1.60 39.87
N ASP A 222 -18.14 -0.28 39.94
CA ASP A 222 -19.37 0.45 39.70
C ASP A 222 -19.44 1.09 38.29
N ILE A 223 -18.53 0.75 37.36
CA ILE A 223 -18.53 1.29 35.98
C ILE A 223 -19.90 1.15 35.28
N GLY A 224 -20.68 0.12 35.64
CA GLY A 224 -22.05 -0.08 35.18
C GLY A 224 -23.04 1.05 35.49
N CYS A 225 -22.71 1.98 36.41
CA CYS A 225 -23.52 3.16 36.74
C CYS A 225 -23.51 4.23 35.65
N LEU A 226 -22.64 4.14 34.64
CA LEU A 226 -22.58 5.04 33.48
C LEU A 226 -23.70 4.74 32.48
N SER A 227 -24.95 5.02 32.86
CA SER A 227 -26.15 4.62 32.10
C SER A 227 -26.27 5.23 30.71
N SER A 228 -25.59 6.34 30.42
CA SER A 228 -25.61 7.02 29.12
C SER A 228 -24.48 6.61 28.19
N LEU A 229 -23.57 5.73 28.63
CA LEU A 229 -22.37 5.39 27.89
C LEU A 229 -22.72 4.62 26.60
N LYS A 230 -22.35 5.20 25.46
CA LYS A 230 -22.58 4.64 24.11
C LYS A 230 -21.33 3.99 23.54
N SER A 231 -20.15 4.52 23.86
CA SER A 231 -18.87 4.04 23.34
C SER A 231 -17.83 3.91 24.44
N LEU A 232 -17.23 2.72 24.54
CA LEU A 232 -16.18 2.40 25.50
C LEU A 232 -14.97 1.82 24.77
N TYR A 233 -13.85 2.54 24.82
CA TYR A 233 -12.57 2.12 24.22
C TYR A 233 -11.59 1.71 25.32
N LEU A 234 -11.23 0.44 25.31
CA LEU A 234 -10.33 -0.19 26.29
C LEU A 234 -9.18 -0.95 25.61
N GLY A 235 -8.97 -0.75 24.31
CA GLY A 235 -7.98 -1.51 23.57
C GLY A 235 -6.53 -1.27 24.05
N GLY A 236 -5.64 -2.24 23.89
CA GLY A 236 -4.21 -2.13 24.23
C GLY A 236 -3.92 -2.13 25.72
N ASN A 237 -4.80 -2.68 26.55
CA ASN A 237 -4.65 -2.78 28.01
C ASN A 237 -4.29 -4.19 28.48
N ASN A 238 -3.92 -4.32 29.76
CA ASN A 238 -3.27 -5.51 30.33
C ASN A 238 -4.09 -6.23 31.41
N PHE A 239 -5.40 -5.96 31.50
CA PHE A 239 -6.31 -6.69 32.41
C PHE A 239 -6.56 -8.11 31.92
N GLU A 240 -6.74 -9.03 32.88
CA GLU A 240 -7.17 -10.40 32.63
C GLU A 240 -8.69 -10.53 32.62
N HIS A 241 -9.37 -9.68 33.43
CA HIS A 241 -10.82 -9.69 33.60
C HIS A 241 -11.41 -8.28 33.56
N LEU A 242 -12.62 -8.16 32.99
CA LEU A 242 -13.44 -6.95 33.06
C LEU A 242 -14.31 -6.98 34.33
N PRO A 243 -14.61 -5.81 34.94
CA PRO A 243 -15.52 -5.74 36.09
C PRO A 243 -16.92 -6.21 35.71
N ARG A 244 -17.59 -6.96 36.61
CA ARG A 244 -18.89 -7.59 36.31
C ARG A 244 -19.99 -6.59 35.96
N SER A 245 -19.90 -5.38 36.50
CA SER A 245 -20.87 -4.32 36.25
C SER A 245 -20.82 -3.77 34.82
N ILE A 246 -19.78 -4.03 34.03
CA ILE A 246 -19.71 -3.59 32.62
C ILE A 246 -20.91 -4.10 31.80
N ALA A 247 -21.43 -5.28 32.14
CA ALA A 247 -22.62 -5.85 31.51
C ALA A 247 -23.91 -5.05 31.80
N GLN A 248 -23.89 -4.09 32.73
CA GLN A 248 -25.04 -3.23 33.07
C GLN A 248 -25.12 -1.97 32.19
N LEU A 249 -24.17 -1.75 31.28
CA LEU A 249 -24.15 -0.61 30.36
C LEU A 249 -25.18 -0.77 29.23
N VAL A 250 -26.47 -0.56 29.54
CA VAL A 250 -27.59 -0.83 28.63
C VAL A 250 -27.57 0.06 27.37
N ALA A 251 -27.01 1.27 27.45
CA ALA A 251 -26.92 2.20 26.32
C ALA A 251 -25.73 1.94 25.39
N LEU A 252 -24.84 1.01 25.73
CA LEU A 252 -23.59 0.79 25.01
C LEU A 252 -23.85 0.25 23.60
N ARG A 253 -23.29 0.95 22.60
CA ARG A 253 -23.36 0.62 21.17
C ARG A 253 -22.03 0.10 20.65
N SER A 254 -20.91 0.58 21.19
CA SER A 254 -19.56 0.20 20.75
C SER A 254 -18.66 -0.15 21.93
N LEU A 255 -18.08 -1.35 21.89
CA LEU A 255 -17.08 -1.82 22.84
C LEU A 255 -15.82 -2.26 22.09
N ASN A 256 -14.70 -1.56 22.36
CA ASN A 256 -13.41 -1.90 21.78
C ASN A 256 -12.45 -2.45 22.85
N LEU A 257 -12.12 -3.73 22.73
CA LEU A 257 -11.18 -4.48 23.56
C LEU A 257 -9.97 -4.97 22.73
N SER A 258 -9.69 -4.33 21.60
CA SER A 258 -8.61 -4.76 20.69
C SER A 258 -7.26 -4.69 21.38
N ASP A 259 -6.32 -5.59 21.08
CA ASP A 259 -4.96 -5.62 21.63
C ASP A 259 -4.90 -5.78 23.17
N CYS A 260 -6.00 -6.22 23.81
CA CYS A 260 -6.02 -6.68 25.20
C CYS A 260 -5.42 -8.08 25.33
N LYS A 261 -4.08 -8.18 25.30
CA LYS A 261 -3.35 -9.46 25.19
C LYS A 261 -3.47 -10.35 26.43
N CYS A 262 -3.75 -9.78 27.61
CA CYS A 262 -3.91 -10.52 28.86
C CYS A 262 -5.33 -11.05 29.08
N LEU A 263 -6.31 -10.60 28.29
CA LEU A 263 -7.72 -10.99 28.46
C LEU A 263 -7.90 -12.49 28.21
N LYS A 264 -8.36 -13.22 29.23
CA LYS A 264 -8.56 -14.68 29.18
C LYS A 264 -10.02 -15.07 28.98
N GLU A 265 -10.94 -14.32 29.59
CA GLU A 265 -12.36 -14.63 29.61
C GLU A 265 -13.21 -13.38 29.34
N LEU A 266 -14.37 -13.59 28.73
CA LEU A 266 -15.38 -12.56 28.51
C LEU A 266 -16.61 -12.83 29.36
N LEU A 267 -17.16 -11.75 29.92
CA LEU A 267 -18.44 -11.78 30.62
C LEU A 267 -19.58 -12.03 29.63
N ASN A 268 -20.65 -12.65 30.11
CA ASN A 268 -21.87 -12.76 29.32
C ASN A 268 -22.54 -11.39 29.16
N PHE A 269 -22.56 -10.88 27.92
CA PHE A 269 -23.08 -9.58 27.55
C PHE A 269 -24.61 -9.53 27.30
N THR A 270 -25.37 -10.53 27.75
CA THR A 270 -26.84 -10.61 27.62
C THR A 270 -27.61 -9.36 28.04
N ARG A 271 -27.03 -8.51 28.91
CA ARG A 271 -27.64 -7.26 29.39
C ARG A 271 -27.27 -6.02 28.58
N MET A 272 -26.58 -6.16 27.44
CA MET A 272 -26.23 -5.07 26.51
C MET A 272 -26.93 -5.25 25.15
N PRO A 273 -28.27 -5.12 25.08
CA PRO A 273 -29.04 -5.40 23.87
C PRO A 273 -28.80 -4.40 22.72
N ASN A 274 -28.24 -3.23 23.02
CA ASN A 274 -27.97 -2.16 22.06
C ASN A 274 -26.56 -2.21 21.46
N LEU A 275 -25.74 -3.20 21.82
CA LEU A 275 -24.39 -3.31 21.31
C LEU A 275 -24.42 -3.60 19.81
N GLU A 276 -23.83 -2.70 19.03
CA GLU A 276 -23.74 -2.74 17.56
C GLU A 276 -22.36 -3.21 17.10
N LYS A 277 -21.31 -2.85 17.84
CA LYS A 277 -19.91 -3.12 17.48
C LYS A 277 -19.14 -3.71 18.65
N LEU A 278 -18.51 -4.86 18.44
CA LEU A 278 -17.61 -5.49 19.38
C LEU A 278 -16.30 -5.84 18.68
N SER A 279 -15.19 -5.28 19.18
CA SER A 279 -13.85 -5.63 18.69
C SER A 279 -13.03 -6.27 19.80
N LEU A 280 -12.53 -7.47 19.54
CA LEU A 280 -11.63 -8.30 20.34
C LEU A 280 -10.35 -8.63 19.55
N LYS A 281 -10.04 -7.82 18.54
CA LYS A 281 -8.88 -8.01 17.68
C LYS A 281 -7.61 -8.18 18.53
N SER A 282 -6.72 -9.10 18.18
CA SER A 282 -5.44 -9.34 18.89
C SER A 282 -5.58 -9.70 20.37
N CYS A 283 -6.74 -10.18 20.83
CA CYS A 283 -6.87 -10.81 22.15
C CYS A 283 -6.29 -12.24 22.11
N VAL A 284 -4.96 -12.33 22.07
CA VAL A 284 -4.23 -13.58 21.80
C VAL A 284 -4.43 -14.69 22.83
N ASN A 285 -4.78 -14.34 24.07
CA ASN A 285 -5.00 -15.29 25.17
C ASN A 285 -6.46 -15.74 25.35
N LEU A 286 -7.39 -15.19 24.57
CA LEU A 286 -8.80 -15.55 24.64
C LEU A 286 -9.01 -16.96 24.06
N GLU A 287 -9.42 -17.90 24.91
CA GLU A 287 -9.60 -19.31 24.52
C GLU A 287 -11.05 -19.62 24.08
N GLU A 288 -12.03 -18.98 24.72
CA GLU A 288 -13.46 -19.22 24.50
C GLU A 288 -14.25 -17.92 24.56
N LEU A 289 -15.38 -17.89 23.84
CA LEU A 289 -16.37 -16.82 23.93
C LEU A 289 -17.61 -17.33 24.67
N PRO A 290 -18.26 -16.48 25.49
CA PRO A 290 -19.50 -16.86 26.15
C PRO A 290 -20.62 -17.12 25.14
N ASP A 291 -21.58 -17.97 25.51
CA ASP A 291 -22.77 -18.18 24.68
C ASP A 291 -23.61 -16.89 24.67
N PHE A 292 -23.60 -16.21 23.52
CA PHE A 292 -24.32 -14.97 23.32
C PHE A 292 -25.80 -15.28 23.09
N MET A 293 -26.55 -15.53 24.17
CA MET A 293 -27.95 -15.91 24.05
C MET A 293 -28.77 -14.90 23.22
N VAL A 294 -28.55 -13.58 23.37
CA VAL A 294 -29.24 -12.54 22.59
C VAL A 294 -28.41 -11.25 22.47
N MET A 295 -27.92 -10.92 21.27
CA MET A 295 -27.29 -9.64 20.89
C MET A 295 -27.91 -9.12 19.58
N PRO A 296 -29.17 -8.64 19.63
CA PRO A 296 -30.03 -8.49 18.45
C PRO A 296 -29.57 -7.40 17.49
N ASN A 297 -28.83 -6.42 18.00
CA ASN A 297 -28.34 -5.27 17.26
C ASN A 297 -26.86 -5.38 16.87
N LEU A 298 -26.16 -6.47 17.20
CA LEU A 298 -24.74 -6.58 16.86
C LEU A 298 -24.57 -6.69 15.35
N GLU A 299 -23.93 -5.68 14.76
CA GLU A 299 -23.67 -5.56 13.33
C GLU A 299 -22.24 -5.97 12.98
N THR A 300 -21.28 -5.69 13.86
CA THR A 300 -19.85 -5.95 13.63
C THR A 300 -19.23 -6.71 14.78
N LEU A 301 -18.65 -7.87 14.48
CA LEU A 301 -17.83 -8.66 15.39
C LEU A 301 -16.43 -8.86 14.79
N ASN A 302 -15.41 -8.34 15.47
CA ASN A 302 -14.02 -8.51 15.07
C ASN A 302 -13.26 -9.35 16.10
N LEU A 303 -12.85 -10.54 15.70
CA LEU A 303 -12.08 -11.51 16.49
C LEU A 303 -10.71 -11.79 15.85
N SER A 304 -10.27 -10.96 14.91
CA SER A 304 -9.02 -11.22 14.18
C SER A 304 -7.82 -11.28 15.12
N ASP A 305 -6.88 -12.19 14.90
CA ASP A 305 -5.68 -12.41 15.71
C ASP A 305 -5.95 -12.93 17.13
N CYS A 306 -7.15 -13.49 17.38
CA CYS A 306 -7.43 -14.33 18.56
C CYS A 306 -6.82 -15.73 18.39
N LYS A 307 -5.51 -15.86 18.60
CA LYS A 307 -4.72 -17.06 18.24
C LYS A 307 -5.07 -18.33 19.01
N ARG A 308 -5.62 -18.24 20.23
CA ARG A 308 -5.99 -19.39 21.08
C ARG A 308 -7.47 -19.77 21.01
N LEU A 309 -8.29 -19.00 20.29
CA LEU A 309 -9.71 -19.26 20.14
C LEU A 309 -9.92 -20.54 19.32
N LYS A 310 -10.56 -21.55 19.93
CA LYS A 310 -10.75 -22.87 19.30
C LYS A 310 -12.11 -23.05 18.64
N GLU A 311 -13.15 -22.52 19.26
CA GLU A 311 -14.55 -22.66 18.85
C GLU A 311 -15.27 -21.32 18.97
N LEU A 312 -16.35 -21.17 18.17
CA LEU A 312 -17.22 -20.00 18.20
C LEU A 312 -18.59 -20.36 18.76
N PRO A 313 -19.25 -19.44 19.48
CA PRO A 313 -20.59 -19.65 20.00
C PRO A 313 -21.62 -19.62 18.85
N GLY A 314 -22.86 -19.96 19.17
CA GLY A 314 -23.95 -19.91 18.20
C GLY A 314 -24.27 -18.48 17.74
N PHE A 315 -24.45 -18.28 16.43
CA PHE A 315 -24.83 -17.00 15.82
C PHE A 315 -26.34 -16.71 15.81
N MET A 316 -27.19 -17.60 16.34
CA MET A 316 -28.65 -17.41 16.37
C MET A 316 -29.06 -16.18 17.18
N GLY A 317 -28.27 -15.81 18.20
CA GLY A 317 -28.49 -14.61 19.00
C GLY A 317 -28.11 -13.29 18.30
N MET A 318 -27.50 -13.34 17.10
CA MET A 318 -26.95 -12.18 16.37
C MET A 318 -27.58 -12.00 14.98
N PRO A 319 -28.91 -11.79 14.87
CA PRO A 319 -29.61 -11.70 13.59
C PRO A 319 -29.23 -10.48 12.74
N SER A 320 -28.65 -9.44 13.33
CA SER A 320 -28.24 -8.22 12.63
C SER A 320 -26.79 -8.21 12.15
N LEU A 321 -26.04 -9.29 12.37
CA LEU A 321 -24.61 -9.35 12.06
C LEU A 321 -24.36 -9.12 10.56
N GLU A 322 -23.64 -8.04 10.24
CA GLU A 322 -23.26 -7.67 8.89
C GLU A 322 -21.79 -8.00 8.57
N THR A 323 -20.90 -7.88 9.56
CA THR A 323 -19.46 -8.09 9.39
C THR A 323 -18.90 -9.01 10.47
N LEU A 324 -18.23 -10.08 10.04
CA LEU A 324 -17.47 -10.99 10.90
C LEU A 324 -16.03 -11.12 10.38
N ASN A 325 -15.06 -10.85 11.25
CA ASN A 325 -13.65 -11.02 10.96
C ASN A 325 -13.00 -12.01 11.94
N LEU A 326 -12.46 -13.11 11.41
CA LEU A 326 -11.79 -14.20 12.13
C LEU A 326 -10.35 -14.40 11.63
N SER A 327 -9.79 -13.43 10.88
CA SER A 327 -8.45 -13.56 10.31
C SER A 327 -7.38 -13.76 11.39
N ASN A 328 -6.39 -14.63 11.14
CA ASN A 328 -5.33 -15.02 12.06
C ASN A 328 -5.80 -15.76 13.33
N CYS A 329 -7.02 -16.32 13.34
CA CYS A 329 -7.45 -17.28 14.35
C CYS A 329 -6.86 -18.67 14.07
N VAL A 330 -5.55 -18.83 14.25
CA VAL A 330 -4.79 -20.03 13.86
C VAL A 330 -5.19 -21.32 14.58
N SER A 331 -5.82 -21.23 15.76
CA SER A 331 -6.30 -22.39 16.53
C SER A 331 -7.77 -22.75 16.30
N LEU A 332 -8.50 -21.95 15.51
CA LEU A 332 -9.93 -22.17 15.28
C LEU A 332 -10.13 -23.46 14.49
N GLU A 333 -10.89 -24.42 15.02
CA GLU A 333 -11.11 -25.72 14.38
C GLU A 333 -12.42 -25.80 13.60
N GLU A 334 -13.48 -25.15 14.09
CA GLU A 334 -14.81 -25.14 13.48
C GLU A 334 -15.50 -23.78 13.66
N VAL A 335 -16.23 -23.35 12.63
CA VAL A 335 -17.18 -22.23 12.72
C VAL A 335 -18.58 -22.80 12.91
N HIS A 336 -19.30 -22.33 13.93
CA HIS A 336 -20.60 -22.88 14.30
C HIS A 336 -21.63 -22.83 13.14
N HIS A 337 -22.35 -23.93 12.92
CA HIS A 337 -23.30 -24.12 11.80
C HIS A 337 -24.37 -23.03 11.66
N SER A 338 -24.72 -22.36 12.75
CA SER A 338 -25.71 -21.29 12.71
C SER A 338 -25.27 -20.01 11.99
N LEU A 339 -23.97 -19.84 11.68
CA LEU A 339 -23.51 -18.73 10.81
C LEU A 339 -24.20 -18.74 9.45
N GLY A 340 -24.54 -19.94 8.95
CA GLY A 340 -25.28 -20.12 7.71
C GLY A 340 -26.67 -19.47 7.71
N PHE A 341 -27.26 -19.18 8.88
CA PHE A 341 -28.58 -18.54 8.99
C PHE A 341 -28.53 -17.01 9.14
N CYS A 342 -27.34 -16.39 9.16
CA CYS A 342 -27.17 -14.94 9.30
C CYS A 342 -27.54 -14.18 8.01
N LYS A 343 -28.83 -13.88 7.83
CA LYS A 343 -29.40 -13.24 6.62
C LYS A 343 -28.95 -11.79 6.35
N LYS A 344 -28.20 -11.17 7.26
CA LYS A 344 -27.64 -9.82 7.06
C LYS A 344 -26.13 -9.83 6.85
N LEU A 345 -25.46 -10.98 6.93
CA LEU A 345 -24.01 -11.07 6.82
C LEU A 345 -23.56 -10.63 5.42
N ARG A 346 -22.82 -9.53 5.34
CA ARG A 346 -22.28 -8.93 4.10
C ARG A 346 -20.81 -9.23 3.90
N LYS A 347 -20.04 -9.28 4.97
CA LYS A 347 -18.59 -9.44 4.91
C LYS A 347 -18.13 -10.50 5.91
N LEU A 348 -17.48 -11.55 5.38
CA LEU A 348 -16.89 -12.63 6.16
C LEU A 348 -15.41 -12.76 5.79
N GLN A 349 -14.54 -12.51 6.75
CA GLN A 349 -13.08 -12.59 6.56
C GLN A 349 -12.49 -13.70 7.42
N LEU A 350 -11.86 -14.66 6.75
CA LEU A 350 -10.96 -15.63 7.33
C LEU A 350 -9.69 -15.63 6.49
N THR A 351 -8.63 -15.04 7.03
CA THR A 351 -7.28 -15.17 6.50
C THR A 351 -6.46 -15.98 7.49
N ASN A 352 -5.59 -16.89 7.05
CA ASN A 352 -4.63 -17.59 7.90
C ASN A 352 -5.28 -18.32 9.10
N CYS A 353 -6.34 -19.09 8.84
CA CYS A 353 -6.99 -19.97 9.81
C CYS A 353 -6.56 -21.42 9.57
N GLU A 354 -5.31 -21.74 9.93
CA GLU A 354 -4.64 -22.97 9.51
C GLU A 354 -5.26 -24.27 10.06
N ARG A 355 -5.90 -24.23 11.22
CA ARG A 355 -6.52 -25.43 11.86
C ARG A 355 -8.01 -25.61 11.55
N LEU A 356 -8.60 -24.70 10.78
CA LEU A 356 -10.02 -24.71 10.50
C LEU A 356 -10.35 -25.88 9.57
N LYS A 357 -10.97 -26.95 10.08
CA LYS A 357 -11.26 -28.17 9.32
C LYS A 357 -12.63 -28.13 8.66
N ARG A 358 -13.63 -27.66 9.40
CA ARG A 358 -15.04 -27.66 9.02
C ARG A 358 -15.56 -26.24 8.91
N PHE A 359 -16.27 -25.97 7.82
CA PHE A 359 -16.93 -24.69 7.58
C PHE A 359 -18.41 -24.92 7.28
N PRO A 360 -19.32 -24.10 7.84
CA PRO A 360 -20.74 -24.33 7.68
C PRO A 360 -21.22 -23.91 6.29
N ALA A 361 -22.32 -24.53 5.84
CA ALA A 361 -22.98 -24.11 4.63
C ALA A 361 -23.48 -22.67 4.79
N LEU A 362 -23.14 -21.79 3.84
CA LEU A 362 -23.44 -20.37 3.93
C LEU A 362 -24.71 -20.03 3.15
N CYS A 363 -25.66 -19.33 3.79
CA CYS A 363 -26.74 -18.67 3.05
C CYS A 363 -26.21 -17.40 2.37
N ILE A 364 -26.23 -17.40 1.05
CA ILE A 364 -25.60 -16.33 0.26
C ILE A 364 -26.44 -15.07 0.09
N ASP A 365 -27.69 -15.08 0.56
CA ASP A 365 -28.67 -14.06 0.22
C ASP A 365 -28.17 -12.64 0.52
N SER A 366 -27.30 -12.42 1.52
CA SER A 366 -26.73 -11.11 1.88
C SER A 366 -25.22 -10.93 1.66
N LEU A 367 -24.46 -12.00 1.40
CA LEU A 367 -23.00 -11.95 1.41
C LEU A 367 -22.46 -11.21 0.18
N LYS A 368 -21.54 -10.27 0.39
CA LYS A 368 -20.87 -9.48 -0.66
C LYS A 368 -19.40 -9.84 -0.82
N TYR A 369 -18.75 -10.19 0.28
CA TYR A 369 -17.32 -10.47 0.36
C TYR A 369 -17.07 -11.73 1.21
N LEU A 370 -16.37 -12.71 0.63
CA LEU A 370 -15.90 -13.91 1.31
C LEU A 370 -14.39 -14.09 1.06
N CYS A 371 -13.61 -14.09 2.14
CA CYS A 371 -12.19 -14.40 2.09
C CYS A 371 -11.91 -15.62 2.97
N LEU A 372 -11.27 -16.63 2.38
CA LEU A 372 -10.80 -17.87 3.02
C LEU A 372 -9.29 -18.06 2.76
N ARG A 373 -8.55 -16.95 2.65
CA ARG A 373 -7.12 -16.96 2.32
C ARG A 373 -6.32 -17.74 3.36
N ASP A 374 -5.35 -18.55 2.96
CA ASP A 374 -4.42 -19.30 3.81
C ASP A 374 -5.13 -20.17 4.88
N CYS A 375 -6.38 -20.60 4.62
CA CYS A 375 -7.13 -21.53 5.48
C CYS A 375 -6.76 -22.98 5.13
N SER A 376 -5.49 -23.33 5.34
CA SER A 376 -4.91 -24.59 4.84
C SER A 376 -5.52 -25.86 5.44
N GLY A 377 -6.11 -25.79 6.64
CA GLY A 377 -6.74 -26.94 7.31
C GLY A 377 -8.10 -27.35 6.75
N LEU A 378 -8.75 -26.51 5.94
CA LEU A 378 -10.07 -26.83 5.40
C LEU A 378 -9.95 -28.01 4.45
N GLU A 379 -10.79 -29.03 4.63
CA GLU A 379 -10.77 -30.20 3.75
C GLU A 379 -11.59 -29.97 2.47
N ASN A 380 -12.70 -29.22 2.59
CA ASN A 380 -13.61 -28.94 1.50
C ASN A 380 -14.04 -27.47 1.53
N PHE A 381 -14.29 -26.90 0.36
CA PHE A 381 -14.96 -25.61 0.26
C PHE A 381 -16.41 -25.72 0.77
N PRO A 382 -16.91 -24.77 1.58
CA PRO A 382 -18.28 -24.85 2.11
C PRO A 382 -19.33 -24.82 1.00
N GLU A 383 -20.36 -25.67 1.13
CA GLU A 383 -21.52 -25.60 0.26
C GLU A 383 -22.20 -24.23 0.40
N ILE A 384 -22.37 -23.55 -0.74
CA ILE A 384 -23.08 -22.28 -0.81
C ILE A 384 -24.55 -22.59 -1.03
N LEU A 385 -25.37 -22.39 0.00
CA LEU A 385 -26.82 -22.56 -0.06
C LEU A 385 -27.48 -21.21 -0.41
N GLY A 386 -28.47 -21.25 -1.29
CA GLY A 386 -29.31 -20.10 -1.64
C GLY A 386 -30.76 -20.57 -1.71
N SER A 387 -31.69 -19.76 -1.18
CA SER A 387 -33.09 -20.18 -1.09
C SER A 387 -33.71 -20.39 -2.48
N MET A 388 -33.92 -21.65 -2.87
CA MET A 388 -34.93 -21.96 -3.88
C MET A 388 -36.31 -21.78 -3.24
N LYS A 389 -36.93 -20.63 -3.50
CA LYS A 389 -38.39 -20.60 -3.58
C LYS A 389 -38.77 -20.84 -5.05
N PRO A 390 -39.31 -22.01 -5.41
CA PRO A 390 -39.67 -22.35 -6.80
C PRO A 390 -40.79 -21.46 -7.38
N GLU A 391 -41.41 -20.59 -6.57
CA GLU A 391 -42.57 -19.78 -6.97
C GLU A 391 -42.20 -18.38 -7.53
N LEU A 392 -40.92 -17.99 -7.52
CA LEU A 392 -40.46 -16.63 -7.89
C LEU A 392 -39.34 -16.63 -8.95
N GLU A 393 -39.44 -17.52 -9.93
CA GLU A 393 -38.40 -17.76 -10.95
C GLU A 393 -38.15 -16.64 -11.98
N ILE A 394 -38.82 -15.47 -11.91
CA ILE A 394 -38.69 -14.46 -13.00
C ILE A 394 -37.89 -13.20 -12.60
N HIS A 395 -37.61 -12.95 -11.31
CA HIS A 395 -36.97 -11.67 -10.91
C HIS A 395 -35.80 -11.74 -9.91
N MET A 396 -35.38 -12.91 -9.43
CA MET A 396 -34.37 -12.99 -8.37
C MET A 396 -33.09 -13.72 -8.80
N LEU A 397 -32.32 -13.12 -9.72
CA LEU A 397 -30.91 -13.44 -9.93
C LEU A 397 -30.07 -12.20 -9.59
N ASP A 398 -29.99 -11.84 -8.32
CA ASP A 398 -28.97 -10.89 -7.84
C ASP A 398 -28.17 -11.56 -6.71
N ARG A 399 -27.19 -12.40 -7.08
CA ARG A 399 -26.32 -13.09 -6.13
C ARG A 399 -25.12 -12.20 -5.80
N ARG A 400 -25.24 -11.46 -4.70
CA ARG A 400 -24.45 -10.27 -4.32
C ARG A 400 -22.93 -10.46 -4.08
N ILE A 401 -22.39 -11.69 -4.06
CA ILE A 401 -20.93 -11.89 -3.90
C ILE A 401 -20.23 -11.35 -5.14
N ARG A 402 -19.32 -10.39 -4.95
CA ARG A 402 -18.50 -9.81 -6.02
C ARG A 402 -17.08 -10.33 -6.03
N GLU A 403 -16.56 -10.72 -4.86
CA GLU A 403 -15.18 -11.14 -4.68
C GLU A 403 -15.13 -12.43 -3.86
N LEU A 404 -14.44 -13.44 -4.40
CA LEU A 404 -14.17 -14.71 -3.73
C LEU A 404 -12.66 -14.97 -3.73
N ASN A 405 -12.02 -14.83 -2.56
CA ASN A 405 -10.59 -15.07 -2.40
C ASN A 405 -10.32 -16.36 -1.60
N LEU A 406 -9.77 -17.35 -2.30
CA LEU A 406 -9.38 -18.67 -1.79
C LEU A 406 -7.86 -18.88 -1.88
N ARG A 407 -7.07 -17.80 -1.96
CA ARG A 407 -5.61 -17.89 -2.10
C ARG A 407 -5.01 -18.76 -0.98
N GLY A 408 -4.09 -19.66 -1.32
CA GLY A 408 -3.38 -20.50 -0.35
C GLY A 408 -4.21 -21.63 0.24
N PHE A 409 -5.40 -21.94 -0.31
CA PHE A 409 -6.22 -23.07 0.14
C PHE A 409 -5.63 -24.40 -0.39
N LYS A 410 -4.55 -24.86 0.26
CA LYS A 410 -3.69 -25.98 -0.17
C LYS A 410 -4.40 -27.33 -0.34
N ASN A 411 -5.48 -27.58 0.41
CA ASN A 411 -6.20 -28.85 0.41
C ASN A 411 -7.39 -28.90 -0.56
N LEU A 412 -7.72 -27.80 -1.22
CA LEU A 412 -8.83 -27.74 -2.16
C LEU A 412 -8.54 -28.57 -3.42
N VAL A 413 -9.29 -29.66 -3.62
CA VAL A 413 -9.11 -30.56 -4.77
C VAL A 413 -9.97 -30.14 -5.96
N THR A 414 -11.22 -29.75 -5.72
CA THR A 414 -12.17 -29.28 -6.74
C THR A 414 -12.99 -28.10 -6.20
N LEU A 415 -13.45 -27.24 -7.10
CA LEU A 415 -14.46 -26.23 -6.80
C LEU A 415 -15.85 -26.81 -7.07
N PRO A 416 -16.85 -26.62 -6.19
CA PRO A 416 -18.21 -27.09 -6.46
C PRO A 416 -18.91 -26.25 -7.54
N SER A 417 -19.74 -26.88 -8.36
CA SER A 417 -20.52 -26.22 -9.44
C SER A 417 -21.48 -25.14 -8.93
N SER A 418 -21.82 -25.14 -7.64
CA SER A 418 -22.60 -24.08 -6.99
C SER A 418 -21.93 -22.70 -7.08
N ILE A 419 -20.60 -22.62 -7.21
CA ILE A 419 -19.88 -21.34 -7.42
C ILE A 419 -20.30 -20.68 -8.73
N CYS A 420 -20.68 -21.46 -9.74
CA CYS A 420 -21.12 -20.93 -11.03
C CYS A 420 -22.52 -20.28 -10.97
N GLN A 421 -23.23 -20.44 -9.85
CA GLN A 421 -24.48 -19.72 -9.57
C GLN A 421 -24.24 -18.25 -9.17
N LEU A 422 -22.99 -17.85 -8.87
CA LEU A 422 -22.62 -16.51 -8.42
C LEU A 422 -22.55 -15.51 -9.59
N LYS A 423 -23.69 -15.22 -10.23
CA LYS A 423 -23.74 -14.40 -11.45
C LYS A 423 -23.22 -12.97 -11.26
N SER A 424 -23.14 -12.42 -10.05
CA SER A 424 -22.55 -11.09 -9.78
C SER A 424 -21.06 -11.13 -9.40
N LEU A 425 -20.41 -12.31 -9.45
CA LEU A 425 -18.99 -12.47 -9.14
C LEU A 425 -18.13 -11.73 -10.19
N VAL A 426 -17.22 -10.89 -9.71
CA VAL A 426 -16.31 -10.06 -10.50
C VAL A 426 -14.88 -10.61 -10.42
N GLU A 427 -14.49 -11.14 -9.27
CA GLU A 427 -13.15 -11.69 -9.04
C GLU A 427 -13.20 -13.05 -8.35
N LEU A 428 -12.45 -14.00 -8.92
CA LEU A 428 -12.18 -15.32 -8.36
C LEU A 428 -10.66 -15.53 -8.28
N ASP A 429 -10.14 -15.62 -7.05
CA ASP A 429 -8.73 -15.82 -6.78
C ASP A 429 -8.52 -17.16 -6.06
N VAL A 430 -7.89 -18.12 -6.74
CA VAL A 430 -7.53 -19.46 -6.24
C VAL A 430 -6.01 -19.69 -6.30
N LEU A 431 -5.23 -18.61 -6.26
CA LEU A 431 -3.76 -18.67 -6.27
C LEU A 431 -3.23 -19.58 -5.16
N GLY A 432 -2.32 -20.50 -5.46
CA GLY A 432 -1.69 -21.35 -4.45
C GLY A 432 -2.60 -22.44 -3.88
N CYS A 433 -3.75 -22.70 -4.49
CA CYS A 433 -4.55 -23.90 -4.24
C CYS A 433 -3.85 -25.13 -4.86
N SER A 434 -2.77 -25.58 -4.21
CA SER A 434 -1.79 -26.54 -4.76
C SER A 434 -2.31 -27.93 -5.10
N LYS A 435 -3.54 -28.28 -4.72
CA LYS A 435 -4.20 -29.56 -5.05
C LYS A 435 -5.38 -29.40 -6.02
N LEU A 436 -5.69 -28.18 -6.46
CA LEU A 436 -6.86 -27.92 -7.29
C LEU A 436 -6.61 -28.42 -8.71
N GLU A 437 -7.29 -29.47 -9.12
CA GLU A 437 -7.06 -30.15 -10.41
C GLU A 437 -7.98 -29.64 -11.54
N THR A 438 -9.22 -29.24 -11.22
CA THR A 438 -10.22 -28.85 -12.21
C THR A 438 -11.06 -27.65 -11.75
N LEU A 439 -11.54 -26.87 -12.71
CA LEU A 439 -12.61 -25.89 -12.52
C LEU A 439 -13.96 -26.53 -12.93
N PRO A 440 -15.10 -26.07 -12.40
CA PRO A 440 -16.40 -26.60 -12.78
C PRO A 440 -16.69 -26.36 -14.27
N GLU A 441 -17.34 -27.30 -14.94
CA GLU A 441 -17.73 -27.17 -16.36
C GLU A 441 -18.65 -25.98 -16.61
N GLU A 442 -19.39 -25.51 -15.60
CA GLU A 442 -20.21 -24.32 -15.69
C GLU A 442 -19.45 -23.01 -15.41
N ILE A 443 -18.11 -22.98 -15.32
CA ILE A 443 -17.40 -21.72 -14.98
C ILE A 443 -17.72 -20.58 -15.96
N GLY A 444 -17.99 -20.91 -17.23
CA GLY A 444 -18.42 -19.98 -18.27
C GLY A 444 -19.72 -19.23 -18.01
N ASP A 445 -20.50 -19.66 -17.01
CA ASP A 445 -21.74 -19.03 -16.61
C ASP A 445 -21.55 -17.79 -15.73
N LEU A 446 -20.32 -17.47 -15.31
CA LEU A 446 -19.97 -16.28 -14.52
C LEU A 446 -19.81 -15.04 -15.41
N GLU A 447 -20.91 -14.57 -16.01
CA GLU A 447 -20.91 -13.51 -17.04
C GLU A 447 -20.33 -12.15 -16.60
N ASN A 448 -20.22 -11.89 -15.29
CA ASN A 448 -19.64 -10.66 -14.74
C ASN A 448 -18.18 -10.81 -14.30
N LEU A 449 -17.58 -11.99 -14.45
CA LEU A 449 -16.21 -12.24 -14.02
C LEU A 449 -15.22 -11.42 -14.87
N VAL A 450 -14.43 -10.60 -14.19
CA VAL A 450 -13.41 -9.72 -14.78
C VAL A 450 -12.01 -10.28 -14.51
N ARG A 451 -11.80 -10.95 -13.38
CA ARG A 451 -10.48 -11.49 -12.98
C ARG A 451 -10.61 -12.93 -12.48
N LEU A 452 -9.82 -13.82 -13.08
CA LEU A 452 -9.65 -15.21 -12.66
C LEU A 452 -8.16 -15.50 -12.47
N ASN A 453 -7.74 -15.69 -11.22
CA ASN A 453 -6.36 -16.01 -10.87
C ASN A 453 -6.28 -17.44 -10.35
N ALA A 454 -5.73 -18.35 -11.15
CA ALA A 454 -5.59 -19.77 -10.84
C ALA A 454 -4.12 -20.24 -10.86
N ARG A 455 -3.21 -19.33 -10.49
CA ARG A 455 -1.79 -19.63 -10.36
C ARG A 455 -1.50 -20.69 -9.30
N ASP A 456 -0.42 -21.43 -9.50
CA ASP A 456 0.07 -22.43 -8.54
C ASP A 456 -0.99 -23.48 -8.14
N THR A 457 -1.87 -23.83 -9.09
CA THR A 457 -2.84 -24.93 -9.03
C THR A 457 -2.32 -26.16 -9.79
N LEU A 458 -3.04 -27.29 -9.79
CA LEU A 458 -2.77 -28.45 -10.67
C LEU A 458 -3.62 -28.45 -11.95
N ILE A 459 -4.38 -27.39 -12.22
CA ILE A 459 -5.20 -27.28 -13.42
C ILE A 459 -4.30 -27.34 -14.65
N SER A 460 -4.50 -28.39 -15.46
CA SER A 460 -3.83 -28.64 -16.74
C SER A 460 -4.75 -28.39 -17.94
N GLN A 461 -6.07 -28.56 -17.76
CA GLN A 461 -7.07 -28.33 -18.79
C GLN A 461 -8.24 -27.54 -18.20
N PRO A 462 -8.31 -26.22 -18.41
CA PRO A 462 -9.50 -25.48 -18.02
C PRO A 462 -10.70 -25.90 -18.89
N PRO A 463 -11.92 -25.92 -18.32
CA PRO A 463 -13.12 -26.39 -19.01
C PRO A 463 -13.42 -25.52 -20.24
N PRO A 464 -13.91 -26.11 -21.36
CA PRO A 464 -14.17 -25.36 -22.59
C PRO A 464 -15.12 -24.17 -22.38
N SER A 465 -16.03 -24.25 -21.41
CA SER A 465 -16.96 -23.16 -21.11
C SER A 465 -16.27 -21.86 -20.67
N ILE A 466 -15.02 -21.89 -20.20
CA ILE A 466 -14.25 -20.70 -19.78
C ILE A 466 -14.24 -19.62 -20.86
N VAL A 467 -14.38 -20.02 -22.14
CA VAL A 467 -14.38 -19.09 -23.26
C VAL A 467 -15.59 -18.17 -23.27
N ARG A 468 -16.71 -18.58 -22.66
CA ARG A 468 -17.94 -17.78 -22.55
C ARG A 468 -17.78 -16.53 -21.66
N LEU A 469 -16.69 -16.42 -20.90
CA LEU A 469 -16.38 -15.30 -20.01
C LEU A 469 -15.96 -14.04 -20.77
N ASN A 470 -16.90 -13.42 -21.48
CA ASN A 470 -16.62 -12.30 -22.37
C ASN A 470 -16.28 -10.96 -21.68
N LYS A 471 -16.47 -10.84 -20.36
CA LYS A 471 -16.01 -9.67 -19.58
C LYS A 471 -14.67 -9.89 -18.88
N LEU A 472 -14.10 -11.10 -18.99
CA LEU A 472 -12.84 -11.45 -18.35
C LEU A 472 -11.73 -10.62 -18.98
N LYS A 473 -10.95 -9.92 -18.14
CA LYS A 473 -9.80 -9.11 -18.53
C LYS A 473 -8.48 -9.75 -18.13
N PHE A 474 -8.47 -10.50 -17.03
CA PHE A 474 -7.28 -11.16 -16.51
C PHE A 474 -7.54 -12.65 -16.30
N LEU A 475 -6.66 -13.48 -16.86
CA LEU A 475 -6.66 -14.92 -16.69
C LEU A 475 -5.22 -15.41 -16.46
N SER A 476 -4.99 -16.16 -15.38
CA SER A 476 -3.69 -16.75 -15.12
C SER A 476 -3.79 -18.18 -14.60
N PHE A 477 -2.98 -19.07 -15.17
CA PHE A 477 -2.75 -20.45 -14.71
C PHE A 477 -1.29 -20.73 -14.37
N ALA A 478 -0.47 -19.66 -14.34
CA ALA A 478 0.98 -19.75 -14.22
C ALA A 478 1.43 -20.54 -12.99
N LYS A 479 2.57 -21.21 -13.09
CA LYS A 479 3.19 -21.94 -11.98
C LYS A 479 4.46 -21.25 -11.49
N GLN A 480 4.85 -21.53 -10.26
CA GLN A 480 6.15 -21.14 -9.73
C GLN A 480 7.27 -21.88 -10.44
N LYS A 481 8.41 -21.17 -10.61
CA LYS A 481 9.70 -21.72 -11.05
C LYS A 481 10.28 -22.61 -9.95
N SER A 482 9.70 -23.79 -9.73
CA SER A 482 10.25 -24.82 -8.84
C SER A 482 10.39 -26.14 -9.61
N GLU A 483 11.36 -26.97 -9.24
CA GLU A 483 11.64 -28.29 -9.87
C GLU A 483 10.44 -29.27 -9.83
N LYS A 484 9.35 -28.91 -9.13
CA LYS A 484 8.08 -29.63 -9.09
C LYS A 484 6.99 -28.84 -9.85
N GLY A 485 7.12 -28.77 -11.18
CA GLY A 485 6.04 -28.34 -12.05
C GLY A 485 4.87 -29.33 -12.05
N LEU A 486 4.08 -29.34 -13.13
CA LEU A 486 3.21 -30.49 -13.43
C LEU A 486 4.07 -31.78 -13.45
N GLU A 487 3.51 -32.90 -12.98
CA GLU A 487 4.21 -34.20 -13.02
C GLU A 487 4.72 -34.49 -14.45
N ASP A 488 5.87 -35.15 -14.57
CA ASP A 488 6.43 -35.54 -15.86
C ASP A 488 5.36 -36.24 -16.72
N GLY A 489 5.06 -35.67 -17.88
CA GLY A 489 4.05 -36.17 -18.82
C GLY A 489 2.67 -35.52 -18.74
N VAL A 490 2.42 -34.59 -17.81
CA VAL A 490 1.19 -33.77 -17.79
C VAL A 490 1.44 -32.45 -18.50
N TYR A 491 0.75 -32.24 -19.62
CA TYR A 491 0.87 -31.05 -20.46
C TYR A 491 -0.38 -30.17 -20.30
N PHE A 492 -0.16 -28.86 -20.23
CA PHE A 492 -1.27 -27.92 -20.21
C PHE A 492 -1.85 -27.74 -21.61
N VAL A 493 -3.19 -27.72 -21.71
CA VAL A 493 -3.90 -27.48 -22.97
C VAL A 493 -4.96 -26.41 -22.75
N PHE A 494 -4.81 -25.29 -23.44
CA PHE A 494 -5.78 -24.19 -23.41
C PHE A 494 -6.88 -24.42 -24.46
N PRO A 495 -8.17 -24.21 -24.12
CA PRO A 495 -9.28 -24.51 -25.01
C PRO A 495 -9.35 -23.57 -26.23
N PRO A 496 -9.97 -23.99 -27.35
CA PRO A 496 -10.17 -23.15 -28.54
C PRO A 496 -10.95 -21.87 -28.21
N VAL A 497 -10.46 -20.71 -28.66
CA VAL A 497 -10.95 -19.40 -28.23
C VAL A 497 -11.81 -18.67 -29.26
N ALA A 498 -12.05 -19.22 -30.45
CA ALA A 498 -12.78 -18.57 -31.55
C ALA A 498 -14.17 -18.03 -31.13
N GLU A 499 -14.81 -18.68 -30.16
CA GLU A 499 -16.17 -18.34 -29.73
C GLU A 499 -16.24 -17.33 -28.56
N GLY A 500 -15.12 -16.87 -27.99
CA GLY A 500 -15.16 -16.17 -26.70
C GLY A 500 -13.92 -15.37 -26.27
N LEU A 501 -13.83 -15.05 -24.96
CA LEU A 501 -12.76 -14.26 -24.31
C LEU A 501 -12.43 -12.90 -24.97
N ARG A 502 -13.44 -12.25 -25.55
CA ARG A 502 -13.24 -11.05 -26.38
C ARG A 502 -12.68 -9.84 -25.65
N SER A 503 -12.85 -9.76 -24.33
CA SER A 503 -12.31 -8.67 -23.49
C SER A 503 -11.04 -9.04 -22.75
N LEU A 504 -10.46 -10.22 -22.99
CA LEU A 504 -9.26 -10.65 -22.29
C LEU A 504 -8.09 -9.73 -22.66
N GLU A 505 -7.53 -9.06 -21.65
CA GLU A 505 -6.41 -8.11 -21.81
C GLU A 505 -5.09 -8.76 -21.43
N ILE A 506 -5.11 -9.68 -20.45
CA ILE A 506 -3.91 -10.33 -19.90
C ILE A 506 -4.15 -11.83 -19.80
N LEU A 507 -3.25 -12.61 -20.41
CA LEU A 507 -3.20 -14.07 -20.29
C LEU A 507 -1.81 -14.49 -19.81
N ASN A 508 -1.77 -15.22 -18.69
CA ASN A 508 -0.52 -15.74 -18.14
C ASN A 508 -0.54 -17.27 -18.00
N LEU A 509 0.31 -17.92 -18.80
CA LEU A 509 0.51 -19.37 -18.86
C LEU A 509 2.00 -19.72 -18.68
N SER A 510 2.73 -18.91 -17.91
CA SER A 510 4.14 -19.19 -17.60
C SER A 510 4.31 -20.46 -16.77
N TYR A 511 5.35 -21.25 -17.08
CA TYR A 511 5.70 -22.51 -16.41
C TYR A 511 4.56 -23.54 -16.38
N CYS A 512 3.69 -23.54 -17.39
CA CYS A 512 2.56 -24.47 -17.50
C CYS A 512 2.91 -25.79 -18.22
N ASN A 513 4.18 -26.05 -18.57
CA ASN A 513 4.59 -27.22 -19.36
C ASN A 513 3.82 -27.34 -20.69
N LEU A 514 3.59 -26.21 -21.38
CA LEU A 514 2.99 -26.19 -22.71
C LEU A 514 3.92 -26.85 -23.73
N THR A 515 3.37 -27.72 -24.59
CA THR A 515 4.01 -28.29 -25.79
C THR A 515 3.26 -27.89 -27.05
N ASP A 516 3.69 -28.35 -28.22
CA ASP A 516 2.97 -28.12 -29.48
C ASP A 516 1.52 -28.63 -29.38
N GLY A 517 0.56 -27.74 -29.67
CA GLY A 517 -0.88 -27.99 -29.49
C GLY A 517 -1.43 -27.64 -28.09
N GLY A 518 -0.58 -27.23 -27.14
CA GLY A 518 -1.01 -26.72 -25.84
C GLY A 518 -1.66 -25.33 -25.91
N LEU A 519 -1.30 -24.52 -26.91
CA LEU A 519 -2.01 -23.30 -27.28
C LEU A 519 -2.90 -23.57 -28.49
N PRO A 520 -4.13 -23.02 -28.55
CA PRO A 520 -5.04 -23.31 -29.63
C PRO A 520 -4.67 -22.55 -30.91
N GLU A 521 -4.95 -23.15 -32.07
CA GLU A 521 -4.65 -22.57 -33.39
C GLU A 521 -5.46 -21.29 -33.70
N ASP A 522 -6.50 -21.00 -32.92
CA ASP A 522 -7.32 -19.80 -33.02
C ASP A 522 -6.98 -18.74 -31.96
N ILE A 523 -5.84 -18.85 -31.27
CA ILE A 523 -5.41 -17.86 -30.24
C ILE A 523 -5.43 -16.41 -30.76
N GLY A 524 -5.19 -16.22 -32.07
CA GLY A 524 -5.32 -14.94 -32.78
C GLY A 524 -6.68 -14.25 -32.67
N CYS A 525 -7.74 -14.97 -32.29
CA CYS A 525 -9.08 -14.41 -32.09
C CYS A 525 -9.21 -13.54 -30.83
N LEU A 526 -8.22 -13.55 -29.92
CA LEU A 526 -8.20 -12.72 -28.71
C LEU A 526 -7.87 -11.25 -29.03
N SER A 527 -8.82 -10.55 -29.65
CA SER A 527 -8.62 -9.21 -30.22
C SER A 527 -8.26 -8.10 -29.21
N SER A 528 -8.56 -8.30 -27.92
CA SER A 528 -8.27 -7.34 -26.85
C SER A 528 -7.00 -7.65 -26.06
N LEU A 529 -6.33 -8.75 -26.36
CA LEU A 529 -5.18 -9.22 -25.60
C LEU A 529 -4.01 -8.26 -25.78
N LYS A 530 -3.56 -7.66 -24.68
CA LYS A 530 -2.44 -6.72 -24.61
C LYS A 530 -1.16 -7.39 -24.12
N VAL A 531 -1.28 -8.32 -23.19
CA VAL A 531 -0.13 -8.97 -22.55
C VAL A 531 -0.29 -10.48 -22.55
N LEU A 532 0.74 -11.18 -23.03
CA LEU A 532 0.80 -12.64 -23.09
C LEU A 532 2.10 -13.16 -22.46
N TYR A 533 1.97 -13.93 -21.38
CA TYR A 533 3.08 -14.58 -20.70
C TYR A 533 3.11 -16.08 -20.99
N LEU A 534 4.22 -16.54 -21.58
CA LEU A 534 4.46 -17.93 -21.94
C LEU A 534 5.84 -18.41 -21.47
N SER A 535 6.49 -17.69 -20.56
CA SER A 535 7.85 -18.04 -20.13
C SER A 535 7.93 -19.44 -19.49
N GLY A 536 9.08 -20.12 -19.63
CA GLY A 536 9.35 -21.39 -18.95
C GLY A 536 8.54 -22.59 -19.48
N ASN A 537 8.19 -22.59 -20.77
CA ASN A 537 7.44 -23.67 -21.42
C ASN A 537 8.29 -24.46 -22.44
N ASN A 538 7.76 -25.57 -22.95
CA ASN A 538 8.52 -26.60 -23.70
C ASN A 538 8.05 -26.80 -25.16
N PHE A 539 7.29 -25.85 -25.73
CA PHE A 539 6.84 -25.92 -27.11
C PHE A 539 7.99 -25.64 -28.10
N GLU A 540 7.95 -26.30 -29.25
CA GLU A 540 8.89 -26.09 -30.35
C GLU A 540 8.37 -25.03 -31.32
N HIS A 541 7.05 -24.93 -31.45
CA HIS A 541 6.37 -24.04 -32.37
C HIS A 541 5.21 -23.29 -31.69
N LEU A 542 5.04 -22.02 -32.05
CA LEU A 542 3.90 -21.19 -31.64
C LEU A 542 2.84 -21.14 -32.76
N PRO A 543 1.53 -21.07 -32.43
CA PRO A 543 0.46 -21.01 -33.43
C PRO A 543 0.61 -19.84 -34.40
N ARG A 544 0.33 -20.08 -35.70
CA ARG A 544 0.47 -19.04 -36.73
C ARG A 544 -0.52 -17.89 -36.55
N SER A 545 -1.69 -18.17 -35.98
CA SER A 545 -2.71 -17.15 -35.71
C SER A 545 -2.24 -16.12 -34.70
N MET A 546 -1.17 -16.35 -33.93
CA MET A 546 -0.63 -15.37 -33.00
C MET A 546 -0.28 -14.05 -33.69
N ALA A 547 0.10 -14.06 -34.97
CA ALA A 547 0.33 -12.86 -35.78
C ALA A 547 -0.91 -11.94 -35.90
N GLN A 548 -2.11 -12.48 -35.66
CA GLN A 548 -3.39 -11.77 -35.77
C GLN A 548 -3.78 -10.99 -34.50
N LEU A 549 -3.01 -11.13 -33.41
CA LEU A 549 -3.25 -10.42 -32.14
C LEU A 549 -2.97 -8.91 -32.26
N GLY A 550 -3.89 -8.17 -32.87
CA GLY A 550 -3.72 -6.75 -33.20
C GLY A 550 -3.61 -5.81 -31.99
N ALA A 551 -4.04 -6.23 -30.79
CA ALA A 551 -3.90 -5.44 -29.57
C ALA A 551 -2.65 -5.78 -28.76
N LEU A 552 -1.89 -6.82 -29.11
CA LEU A 552 -0.78 -7.30 -28.28
C LEU A 552 0.33 -6.24 -28.22
N ARG A 553 0.71 -5.86 -27.00
CA ARG A 553 1.76 -4.88 -26.70
C ARG A 553 2.97 -5.55 -26.10
N SER A 554 2.79 -6.59 -25.28
CA SER A 554 3.87 -7.29 -24.59
C SER A 554 3.74 -8.81 -24.72
N LEU A 555 4.84 -9.47 -25.08
CA LEU A 555 4.94 -10.93 -25.21
C LEU A 555 6.18 -11.43 -24.46
N ASN A 556 6.00 -12.39 -23.56
CA ASN A 556 7.09 -13.02 -22.83
C ASN A 556 7.28 -14.50 -23.21
N LEU A 557 8.45 -14.81 -23.78
CA LEU A 557 8.92 -16.12 -24.24
C LEU A 557 10.25 -16.52 -23.59
N THR A 558 10.63 -15.96 -22.44
CA THR A 558 11.88 -16.33 -21.76
C THR A 558 11.82 -17.76 -21.24
N GLU A 559 12.98 -18.39 -21.07
CA GLU A 559 13.14 -19.77 -20.58
C GLU A 559 12.38 -20.84 -21.41
N CYS A 560 12.08 -20.56 -22.68
CA CYS A 560 11.42 -21.51 -23.60
C CYS A 560 12.46 -22.33 -24.37
N LYS A 561 13.09 -23.31 -23.70
CA LYS A 561 14.32 -23.98 -24.18
C LYS A 561 14.17 -24.76 -25.49
N SER A 562 12.96 -25.25 -25.80
CA SER A 562 12.68 -26.03 -27.02
C SER A 562 12.34 -25.14 -28.23
N LEU A 563 12.09 -23.85 -28.02
CA LEU A 563 11.64 -22.93 -29.06
C LEU A 563 12.82 -22.53 -29.96
N THR A 564 12.89 -23.13 -31.15
CA THR A 564 14.04 -22.92 -32.05
C THR A 564 13.92 -21.69 -32.95
N GLN A 565 12.70 -21.21 -33.19
CA GLN A 565 12.41 -20.06 -34.06
C GLN A 565 11.31 -19.17 -33.47
N LEU A 566 11.43 -17.86 -33.67
CA LEU A 566 10.35 -16.94 -33.32
C LEU A 566 9.21 -17.04 -34.33
N PRO A 567 7.95 -16.99 -33.88
CA PRO A 567 6.79 -16.96 -34.77
C PRO A 567 6.68 -15.62 -35.49
N GLU A 568 5.77 -15.54 -36.44
CA GLU A 568 5.38 -14.25 -37.00
C GLU A 568 4.73 -13.40 -35.89
N LEU A 569 5.48 -12.41 -35.40
CA LEU A 569 5.05 -11.53 -34.32
C LEU A 569 3.87 -10.63 -34.76
N PRO A 570 2.99 -10.21 -33.83
CA PRO A 570 1.94 -9.26 -34.13
C PRO A 570 2.48 -7.89 -34.57
N PRO A 571 1.72 -7.12 -35.37
CA PRO A 571 2.18 -5.85 -35.93
C PRO A 571 2.33 -4.73 -34.88
N GLU A 572 1.50 -4.73 -33.83
CA GLU A 572 1.49 -3.69 -32.79
C GLU A 572 2.35 -4.02 -31.56
N LEU A 573 3.13 -5.12 -31.62
CA LEU A 573 3.97 -5.55 -30.50
C LEU A 573 5.03 -4.48 -30.19
N ASN A 574 5.05 -4.02 -28.95
CA ASN A 574 5.97 -3.00 -28.46
C ASN A 574 7.14 -3.61 -27.67
N GLU A 575 6.84 -4.66 -26.89
CA GLU A 575 7.75 -5.28 -25.94
C GLU A 575 7.82 -6.79 -26.14
N LEU A 576 9.04 -7.34 -26.24
CA LEU A 576 9.29 -8.77 -26.41
C LEU A 576 10.34 -9.24 -25.41
N HIS A 577 10.00 -10.22 -24.56
CA HIS A 577 10.95 -10.87 -23.67
C HIS A 577 11.33 -12.23 -24.25
N VAL A 578 12.63 -12.50 -24.40
CA VAL A 578 13.16 -13.66 -25.13
C VAL A 578 14.53 -14.06 -24.62
N ASP A 579 14.91 -15.33 -24.78
CA ASP A 579 16.25 -15.80 -24.44
C ASP A 579 17.29 -15.39 -25.50
N CYS A 580 18.54 -15.18 -25.07
CA CYS A 580 19.61 -14.65 -25.93
C CYS A 580 19.87 -15.49 -27.20
N HIS A 581 19.83 -16.81 -27.11
CA HIS A 581 20.11 -17.72 -28.21
C HIS A 581 19.06 -17.63 -29.35
N MET A 582 17.80 -17.40 -29.00
CA MET A 582 16.71 -17.23 -29.95
C MET A 582 16.84 -15.94 -30.75
N VAL A 583 17.28 -14.87 -30.07
CA VAL A 583 17.36 -13.56 -30.70
C VAL A 583 18.49 -13.49 -31.70
N LEU A 584 19.67 -14.04 -31.40
CA LEU A 584 20.80 -14.04 -32.35
C LEU A 584 20.41 -14.61 -33.72
N ASN A 585 19.56 -15.65 -33.74
CA ASN A 585 19.07 -16.26 -34.97
C ASN A 585 18.00 -15.41 -35.70
N SER A 586 17.29 -14.54 -34.99
CA SER A 586 16.13 -13.79 -35.50
C SER A 586 16.33 -12.27 -35.53
N ILE A 587 17.52 -11.79 -35.16
CA ILE A 587 17.83 -10.37 -34.93
C ILE A 587 17.64 -9.53 -36.20
N HIS A 588 18.04 -10.06 -37.35
CA HIS A 588 17.86 -9.40 -38.64
C HIS A 588 16.37 -9.12 -38.90
N ASP A 589 15.50 -10.09 -38.65
CA ASP A 589 14.05 -9.96 -38.84
C ASP A 589 13.40 -9.01 -37.83
N LEU A 590 13.82 -9.06 -36.56
CA LEU A 590 13.35 -8.12 -35.53
C LEU A 590 13.71 -6.66 -35.89
N VAL A 591 14.92 -6.45 -36.38
CA VAL A 591 15.41 -5.12 -36.77
C VAL A 591 14.74 -4.62 -38.06
N THR A 592 14.71 -5.45 -39.10
CA THR A 592 14.25 -5.04 -40.44
C THR A 592 12.73 -5.04 -40.60
N LYS A 593 12.03 -6.05 -40.05
CA LYS A 593 10.58 -6.24 -40.26
C LYS A 593 9.71 -5.60 -39.17
N ARG A 594 10.20 -5.47 -37.93
CA ARG A 594 9.37 -5.06 -36.77
C ARG A 594 9.57 -3.61 -36.34
N LYS A 595 9.01 -2.69 -37.14
CA LYS A 595 9.18 -1.24 -36.97
C LYS A 595 8.59 -0.65 -35.68
N LYS A 596 7.56 -1.27 -35.11
CA LYS A 596 6.89 -0.83 -33.88
C LYS A 596 7.45 -1.42 -32.59
N LEU A 597 8.32 -2.42 -32.69
CA LEU A 597 8.95 -3.05 -31.54
C LEU A 597 9.98 -2.08 -30.95
N GLN A 598 9.65 -1.45 -29.81
CA GLN A 598 10.54 -0.50 -29.16
C GLN A 598 11.44 -1.17 -28.15
N ARG A 599 10.98 -2.25 -27.46
CA ARG A 599 11.72 -2.92 -26.38
C ARG A 599 11.87 -4.41 -26.64
N VAL A 600 13.10 -4.90 -26.52
CA VAL A 600 13.40 -6.33 -26.49
C VAL A 600 14.17 -6.60 -25.23
N ILE A 601 13.61 -7.41 -24.33
CA ILE A 601 14.16 -7.78 -23.04
C ILE A 601 14.77 -9.17 -23.13
N PHE A 602 16.00 -9.26 -22.66
CA PHE A 602 16.81 -10.47 -22.72
C PHE A 602 17.03 -11.01 -21.32
N MET A 603 16.78 -12.29 -21.11
CA MET A 603 17.17 -12.96 -19.88
C MET A 603 18.50 -13.70 -20.06
N PRO A 604 19.41 -13.62 -19.07
CA PRO A 604 20.71 -14.29 -19.08
C PRO A 604 20.55 -15.82 -19.02
N LEU A 605 21.55 -16.54 -19.50
CA LEU A 605 21.68 -17.97 -19.18
C LEU A 605 22.24 -18.08 -17.76
N TYR A 606 21.37 -18.36 -16.79
CA TYR A 606 21.71 -18.44 -15.36
C TYR A 606 22.82 -19.45 -15.01
N ASP A 607 23.09 -20.43 -15.89
CA ASP A 607 24.08 -21.49 -15.67
C ASP A 607 25.48 -21.19 -16.28
N LYS A 608 25.77 -19.95 -16.67
CA LYS A 608 27.00 -19.58 -17.40
C LYS A 608 27.76 -18.42 -16.73
N ASP A 609 29.09 -18.53 -16.72
CA ASP A 609 29.99 -17.51 -16.14
C ASP A 609 29.93 -16.16 -16.89
N ASP A 610 30.25 -15.08 -16.18
CA ASP A 610 30.31 -13.69 -16.66
C ASP A 610 30.96 -13.50 -18.03
N ALA A 611 32.10 -14.16 -18.28
CA ALA A 611 32.84 -14.00 -19.53
C ALA A 611 32.05 -14.54 -20.74
N TYR A 612 31.27 -15.60 -20.54
CA TYR A 612 30.41 -16.16 -21.57
C TYR A 612 29.24 -15.21 -21.87
N ASN A 613 28.62 -14.66 -20.82
CA ASN A 613 27.54 -13.69 -20.96
C ASN A 613 28.02 -12.40 -21.65
N ASP A 614 29.17 -11.83 -21.24
CA ASP A 614 29.79 -10.67 -21.89
C ASP A 614 30.04 -10.91 -23.39
N SER A 615 30.55 -12.09 -23.77
CA SER A 615 30.79 -12.43 -25.19
C SER A 615 29.50 -12.52 -26.01
N ILE A 616 28.41 -13.04 -25.43
CA ILE A 616 27.11 -13.11 -26.10
C ILE A 616 26.53 -11.71 -26.27
N TYR A 617 26.63 -10.86 -25.25
CA TYR A 617 26.12 -9.50 -25.33
C TYR A 617 26.90 -8.65 -26.32
N ASP A 618 28.23 -8.82 -26.41
CA ASP A 618 29.07 -8.16 -27.39
C ASP A 618 28.76 -8.62 -28.82
N LEU A 619 28.62 -9.94 -29.04
CA LEU A 619 28.20 -10.49 -30.33
C LEU A 619 26.80 -9.98 -30.73
N PHE A 620 25.87 -9.96 -29.79
CA PHE A 620 24.51 -9.45 -29.99
C PHE A 620 24.55 -7.96 -30.38
N ALA A 621 25.27 -7.16 -29.60
CA ALA A 621 25.53 -5.76 -29.87
C ALA A 621 25.98 -5.62 -31.33
N HIS A 622 27.17 -6.14 -31.68
CA HIS A 622 27.72 -6.02 -33.03
C HIS A 622 26.74 -6.46 -34.14
N THR A 623 26.04 -7.58 -33.94
CA THR A 623 25.05 -8.08 -34.91
C THR A 623 23.85 -7.13 -35.05
N LEU A 624 23.36 -6.56 -33.95
CA LEU A 624 22.30 -5.55 -33.96
C LEU A 624 22.75 -4.31 -34.75
N PHE A 625 23.95 -3.80 -34.45
CA PHE A 625 24.49 -2.58 -35.07
C PHE A 625 24.74 -2.75 -36.57
N GLN A 626 25.28 -3.89 -37.00
CA GLN A 626 25.45 -4.20 -38.43
C GLN A 626 24.10 -4.20 -39.17
N ASN A 627 23.07 -4.78 -38.56
CA ASN A 627 21.72 -4.80 -39.15
C ASN A 627 21.05 -3.42 -39.19
N ILE A 628 21.31 -2.55 -38.20
CA ILE A 628 20.77 -1.18 -38.24
C ILE A 628 21.55 -0.29 -39.22
N SER A 629 22.86 -0.49 -39.35
CA SER A 629 23.66 0.25 -40.34
C SER A 629 23.35 -0.14 -41.78
N SER A 630 23.04 -1.42 -42.04
CA SER A 630 22.60 -1.84 -43.38
C SER A 630 21.27 -1.18 -43.80
N LEU A 631 20.38 -0.88 -42.85
CA LEU A 631 19.16 -0.11 -43.07
C LEU A 631 19.40 1.39 -43.34
N GLN A 632 20.49 1.98 -42.82
CA GLN A 632 20.79 3.40 -43.01
C GLN A 632 21.18 3.75 -44.46
N ASN A 633 21.64 2.77 -45.25
CA ASN A 633 21.97 2.97 -46.67
C ASN A 633 20.73 3.08 -47.58
N ASP A 634 19.53 2.73 -47.09
CA ASP A 634 18.29 2.70 -47.88
C ASP A 634 17.27 3.80 -47.50
N ILE A 635 17.55 4.65 -46.51
CA ILE A 635 16.55 5.59 -45.99
C ILE A 635 16.96 7.04 -46.30
N SER A 636 16.38 7.59 -47.38
CA SER A 636 16.36 9.03 -47.62
C SER A 636 15.65 9.74 -46.47
N ALA A 637 16.28 10.81 -45.97
CA ALA A 637 15.84 11.66 -44.87
C ALA A 637 14.41 12.22 -45.05
N SER A 638 13.36 11.49 -44.65
CA SER A 638 12.03 12.11 -44.43
C SER A 638 10.99 11.23 -43.72
N TYR A 639 11.31 10.30 -42.81
CA TYR A 639 10.25 9.69 -41.98
C TYR A 639 10.69 9.49 -40.54
N SER A 640 9.88 10.02 -39.64
CA SER A 640 9.95 9.96 -38.18
C SER A 640 10.36 8.57 -37.68
N SER A 641 11.65 8.36 -37.45
CA SER A 641 12.18 7.17 -36.80
C SER A 641 12.19 7.44 -35.29
N SER A 642 11.12 7.03 -34.61
CA SER A 642 11.18 6.78 -33.17
C SER A 642 12.41 5.92 -32.88
N LEU A 643 13.30 6.38 -32.00
CA LEU A 643 14.48 5.61 -31.62
C LEU A 643 14.04 4.26 -31.04
N ARG A 644 14.59 3.16 -31.57
CA ARG A 644 14.31 1.81 -31.03
C ARG A 644 15.26 1.55 -29.86
N VAL A 645 14.73 1.01 -28.76
CA VAL A 645 15.43 0.87 -27.48
C VAL A 645 15.58 -0.62 -27.14
N PHE A 646 16.70 -1.21 -27.53
CA PHE A 646 16.95 -2.63 -27.26
C PHE A 646 17.49 -2.83 -25.83
N THR A 647 16.60 -3.15 -24.90
CA THR A 647 16.92 -3.28 -23.47
C THR A 647 17.39 -4.68 -23.07
N ILE A 648 18.69 -4.91 -22.94
CA ILE A 648 19.20 -6.17 -22.40
C ILE A 648 19.17 -6.14 -20.87
N VAL A 649 18.41 -7.02 -20.22
CA VAL A 649 18.35 -7.10 -18.75
C VAL A 649 19.47 -8.02 -18.24
N HIS A 650 20.49 -7.42 -17.62
CA HIS A 650 21.60 -8.15 -17.00
C HIS A 650 21.36 -8.35 -15.49
N PRO A 651 21.56 -9.56 -14.92
CA PRO A 651 21.21 -9.86 -13.52
C PRO A 651 22.22 -9.32 -12.48
N GLU A 652 23.52 -9.22 -12.82
CA GLU A 652 24.57 -9.00 -11.80
C GLU A 652 25.01 -7.53 -11.56
N ARG A 653 24.26 -6.51 -12.02
CA ARG A 653 24.65 -5.08 -11.90
C ARG A 653 26.07 -4.75 -12.46
N LYS A 654 26.65 -5.64 -13.26
CA LYS A 654 27.97 -5.49 -13.88
C LYS A 654 27.82 -4.93 -15.30
N ILE A 655 28.35 -3.73 -15.50
CA ILE A 655 28.48 -3.15 -16.84
C ILE A 655 29.46 -4.05 -17.61
N PRO A 656 29.09 -4.54 -18.81
CA PRO A 656 29.94 -5.46 -19.54
C PRO A 656 31.32 -4.90 -19.80
N SER A 657 32.33 -5.77 -19.71
CA SER A 657 33.72 -5.39 -19.83
C SER A 657 34.10 -4.79 -21.20
N TRP A 658 33.33 -5.08 -22.25
CA TRP A 658 33.55 -4.55 -23.59
C TRP A 658 33.18 -3.06 -23.74
N LEU A 659 32.50 -2.45 -22.76
CA LEU A 659 32.25 -1.01 -22.72
C LEU A 659 33.43 -0.30 -22.06
N GLN A 660 34.10 0.59 -22.79
CA GLN A 660 35.35 1.22 -22.36
C GLN A 660 35.15 2.26 -21.26
N ASN A 661 34.19 3.17 -21.45
CA ASN A 661 33.98 4.32 -20.55
C ASN A 661 32.91 3.97 -19.51
N GLN A 662 33.34 3.37 -18.40
CA GLN A 662 32.46 2.99 -17.28
C GLN A 662 32.59 3.94 -16.09
N GLY A 663 31.50 4.18 -15.38
CA GLY A 663 31.48 5.07 -14.22
C GLY A 663 30.16 5.02 -13.46
N MET A 664 30.01 5.90 -12.46
CA MET A 664 28.76 6.10 -11.72
C MET A 664 28.52 7.59 -11.54
N ASP A 665 27.49 8.15 -12.19
CA ASP A 665 27.20 9.59 -12.18
C ASP A 665 25.72 9.87 -12.52
N ARG A 666 25.27 11.12 -12.35
CA ARG A 666 23.95 11.63 -12.79
C ARG A 666 23.88 11.99 -14.27
N SER A 667 25.03 12.06 -14.93
CA SER A 667 25.13 12.24 -16.37
C SER A 667 26.43 11.63 -16.88
N VAL A 668 26.39 10.98 -18.04
CA VAL A 668 27.58 10.49 -18.74
C VAL A 668 28.10 11.62 -19.63
N SER A 669 29.37 11.96 -19.56
CA SER A 669 30.01 12.89 -20.50
C SER A 669 31.29 12.27 -21.01
N VAL A 670 31.33 11.93 -22.31
CA VAL A 670 32.46 11.26 -22.94
C VAL A 670 33.08 12.17 -23.97
N SER A 671 34.40 12.34 -23.88
CA SER A 671 35.20 13.01 -24.92
C SER A 671 35.35 12.10 -26.13
N LEU A 672 34.99 12.62 -27.29
CA LEU A 672 35.09 11.91 -28.57
C LEU A 672 36.52 12.10 -29.12
N PRO A 673 37.16 11.03 -29.64
CA PRO A 673 38.47 11.15 -30.28
C PRO A 673 38.48 12.11 -31.48
N GLU A 674 39.65 12.62 -31.85
CA GLU A 674 39.79 13.36 -33.11
C GLU A 674 39.39 12.47 -34.30
N ASN A 675 38.59 13.01 -35.21
CA ASN A 675 38.06 12.29 -36.38
C ASN A 675 37.27 11.01 -36.03
N TRP A 676 36.57 11.00 -34.89
CA TRP A 676 35.76 9.87 -34.44
C TRP A 676 34.66 9.46 -35.43
N TYR A 677 34.16 10.36 -36.29
CA TYR A 677 33.19 10.02 -37.31
C TYR A 677 33.87 9.72 -38.65
N VAL A 678 33.77 8.46 -39.07
CA VAL A 678 34.17 7.99 -40.40
C VAL A 678 32.92 7.60 -41.18
N CYS A 679 32.67 8.28 -42.30
CA CYS A 679 31.54 8.01 -43.17
C CYS A 679 31.54 6.53 -43.59
N ASP A 680 30.35 5.91 -43.60
CA ASP A 680 30.11 4.52 -43.94
C ASP A 680 30.77 3.45 -43.04
N ASN A 681 31.62 3.83 -42.08
CA ASN A 681 32.23 2.93 -41.12
C ASN A 681 31.64 3.07 -39.71
N PHE A 682 31.23 4.28 -39.30
CA PHE A 682 30.67 4.51 -37.97
C PHE A 682 29.24 3.93 -37.84
N LEU A 683 29.03 3.06 -36.85
CA LEU A 683 27.76 2.38 -36.58
C LEU A 683 26.87 3.17 -35.61
N GLY A 684 27.45 3.90 -34.65
CA GLY A 684 26.74 4.72 -33.67
C GLY A 684 27.24 4.50 -32.23
N PHE A 685 26.44 4.93 -31.24
CA PHE A 685 26.83 4.94 -29.83
C PHE A 685 26.14 3.83 -29.03
N ALA A 686 26.92 2.95 -28.40
CA ALA A 686 26.43 1.96 -27.44
C ALA A 686 26.51 2.51 -26.02
N VAL A 687 25.40 2.47 -25.30
CA VAL A 687 25.28 2.98 -23.93
C VAL A 687 24.60 1.91 -23.08
N CYS A 688 25.01 1.76 -21.82
CA CYS A 688 24.16 1.10 -20.84
C CYS A 688 24.17 1.82 -19.49
N TYR A 689 23.12 1.61 -18.69
CA TYR A 689 23.07 2.09 -17.31
C TYR A 689 22.27 1.17 -16.38
N SER A 690 22.54 1.21 -15.08
CA SER A 690 21.85 0.39 -14.07
C SER A 690 20.64 1.07 -13.42
N GLY A 691 19.64 0.30 -12.99
CA GLY A 691 18.45 0.77 -12.29
C GLY A 691 17.31 1.14 -13.25
N SER A 692 16.30 1.85 -12.77
CA SER A 692 15.07 2.17 -13.52
C SER A 692 15.28 2.77 -14.92
N LEU A 693 14.46 2.36 -15.89
CA LEU A 693 14.43 2.97 -17.22
C LEU A 693 13.78 4.35 -17.11
N ILE A 694 14.56 5.41 -17.35
CA ILE A 694 14.10 6.81 -17.26
C ILE A 694 14.30 7.52 -18.60
N ASP A 695 13.42 8.45 -18.93
CA ASP A 695 13.64 9.32 -20.09
C ASP A 695 15.00 9.99 -20.00
N THR A 696 15.76 9.89 -21.09
CA THR A 696 17.17 10.28 -21.13
C THR A 696 17.39 11.22 -22.29
N THR A 697 18.03 12.36 -22.03
CA THR A 697 18.39 13.31 -23.08
C THR A 697 19.84 13.10 -23.51
N VAL A 698 20.06 12.96 -24.81
CA VAL A 698 21.39 12.86 -25.42
C VAL A 698 21.76 14.17 -26.08
N HIS A 699 22.94 14.69 -25.75
CA HIS A 699 23.53 15.90 -26.32
C HIS A 699 24.84 15.58 -27.04
N LEU A 700 24.98 16.04 -28.27
CA LEU A 700 26.27 16.15 -28.97
C LEU A 700 26.73 17.61 -28.86
N ILE A 701 27.89 17.82 -28.26
CA ILE A 701 28.38 19.15 -27.86
C ILE A 701 29.59 19.53 -28.75
N PRO A 702 29.57 20.72 -29.38
CA PRO A 702 30.65 21.19 -30.25
C PRO A 702 31.95 21.49 -29.47
N LEU A 703 33.10 21.37 -30.14
CA LEU A 703 34.42 21.71 -29.55
C LEU A 703 34.58 23.21 -29.23
N CYS A 704 33.93 24.08 -30.02
CA CYS A 704 33.99 25.53 -29.90
C CYS A 704 32.61 26.17 -30.15
N ASN A 705 32.31 27.28 -29.46
CA ASN A 705 31.04 28.00 -29.54
C ASN A 705 30.88 28.89 -30.80
N ASP A 706 31.39 28.46 -31.95
CA ASP A 706 31.41 29.23 -33.22
C ASP A 706 30.03 29.24 -33.92
N GLY A 707 28.97 29.57 -33.19
CA GLY A 707 27.59 29.58 -33.68
C GLY A 707 26.95 28.20 -33.85
N MET A 708 27.60 27.11 -33.40
CA MET A 708 27.05 25.76 -33.39
C MET A 708 26.10 25.56 -32.21
N SER A 709 24.95 24.94 -32.46
CA SER A 709 24.02 24.53 -31.39
C SER A 709 24.29 23.09 -30.96
N TRP A 710 23.95 22.74 -29.71
CA TRP A 710 24.01 21.36 -29.27
C TRP A 710 23.01 20.52 -30.08
N MET A 711 23.45 19.37 -30.60
CA MET A 711 22.50 18.39 -31.14
C MET A 711 21.84 17.70 -29.96
N THR A 712 20.54 17.88 -29.79
CA THR A 712 19.81 17.37 -28.64
C THR A 712 18.70 16.45 -29.12
N ARG A 713 18.62 15.26 -28.51
CA ARG A 713 17.55 14.30 -28.74
C ARG A 713 17.08 13.73 -27.41
N GLU A 714 15.78 13.86 -27.14
CA GLU A 714 15.14 13.16 -26.04
C GLU A 714 14.86 11.71 -26.46
N LEU A 715 15.20 10.78 -25.59
CA LEU A 715 14.83 9.38 -25.67
C LEU A 715 13.64 9.20 -24.71
N GLU A 716 12.45 9.03 -25.28
CA GLU A 716 11.24 8.61 -24.55
C GLU A 716 11.40 7.12 -24.23
N LEU A 717 11.99 6.83 -23.07
CA LEU A 717 12.31 5.47 -22.61
C LEU A 717 11.24 4.98 -21.62
N SER A 718 10.69 5.90 -20.82
CA SER A 718 9.78 5.65 -19.71
C SER A 718 8.31 5.70 -20.13
N ASN A 719 7.92 4.87 -21.11
CA ASN A 719 6.54 4.37 -21.08
C ASN A 719 6.53 3.23 -20.05
N ARG A 720 5.86 3.45 -18.91
CA ARG A 720 5.66 2.39 -17.90
C ARG A 720 5.30 1.12 -18.62
N SER A 721 6.14 0.09 -18.46
CA SER A 721 5.82 -1.18 -19.05
C SER A 721 4.51 -1.65 -18.43
N GLU A 722 3.54 -2.08 -19.25
CA GLU A 722 2.35 -2.77 -18.73
C GLU A 722 2.78 -4.01 -17.91
N TYR A 723 4.04 -4.45 -18.05
CA TYR A 723 4.72 -5.46 -17.27
C TYR A 723 5.01 -5.03 -15.80
N ASP A 724 5.57 -3.83 -15.55
CA ASP A 724 6.00 -3.36 -14.21
C ASP A 724 4.82 -2.88 -13.35
N GLU A 725 3.83 -2.20 -13.95
CA GLU A 725 2.59 -1.85 -13.23
C GLU A 725 1.83 -3.10 -12.77
N MET A 726 2.03 -4.22 -13.46
CA MET A 726 1.30 -5.47 -13.25
C MET A 726 1.97 -6.40 -12.24
N LEU A 727 3.31 -6.40 -12.11
CA LEU A 727 4.04 -7.01 -10.98
C LEU A 727 3.58 -6.44 -9.63
N LEU A 728 3.30 -5.13 -9.60
CA LEU A 728 2.75 -4.42 -8.43
C LEU A 728 1.28 -4.78 -8.16
N MET A 729 0.46 -4.97 -9.21
CA MET A 729 -0.98 -5.30 -9.09
C MET A 729 -1.27 -6.79 -8.84
N ASN A 730 -0.34 -7.70 -9.15
CA ASN A 730 -0.56 -9.15 -9.07
C ASN A 730 -0.04 -9.81 -7.77
N GLY A 731 0.55 -9.05 -6.85
CA GLY A 731 1.08 -9.61 -5.61
C GLY A 731 2.18 -10.66 -5.82
N GLU A 732 2.90 -10.59 -6.95
CA GLU A 732 4.17 -11.31 -7.17
C GLU A 732 5.29 -10.73 -6.32
N LEU A 733 5.17 -9.45 -5.92
CA LEU A 733 5.83 -8.91 -4.72
C LEU A 733 5.13 -9.47 -3.47
N GLU A 734 5.33 -10.76 -3.18
CA GLU A 734 5.57 -11.07 -1.78
C GLU A 734 6.88 -10.35 -1.44
N LEU A 735 6.79 -9.43 -0.48
CA LEU A 735 7.93 -8.87 0.25
C LEU A 735 8.63 -10.03 0.98
N SER A 736 9.28 -10.92 0.25
CA SER A 736 10.58 -11.39 0.68
C SER A 736 11.54 -10.23 0.39
N ASP A 737 12.48 -9.97 1.28
CA ASP A 737 13.53 -8.93 1.29
C ASP A 737 14.37 -8.77 -0.01
N ASN A 738 13.97 -9.40 -1.12
CA ASN A 738 14.70 -9.49 -2.37
C ASN A 738 13.97 -8.85 -3.57
N SER A 739 12.67 -8.58 -3.54
CA SER A 739 11.95 -8.12 -4.75
C SER A 739 11.99 -6.59 -4.98
N GLU A 740 12.29 -5.78 -3.96
CA GLU A 740 12.80 -4.41 -4.19
C GLU A 740 14.18 -4.42 -4.85
N ARG A 741 14.95 -5.51 -4.72
CA ARG A 741 16.26 -5.62 -5.37
C ARG A 741 16.15 -5.92 -6.85
N ASP A 742 15.06 -6.51 -7.36
CA ASP A 742 15.03 -6.99 -8.75
C ASP A 742 14.88 -5.86 -9.77
N VAL A 743 14.07 -4.82 -9.48
CA VAL A 743 13.97 -3.64 -10.37
C VAL A 743 15.23 -2.77 -10.29
N GLU A 744 15.86 -2.67 -9.11
CA GLU A 744 17.16 -1.99 -8.94
C GLU A 744 18.36 -2.76 -9.51
N SER A 745 18.22 -4.05 -9.87
CA SER A 745 19.33 -4.89 -10.35
C SER A 745 19.46 -4.98 -11.85
N THR A 746 18.54 -4.35 -12.61
CA THR A 746 18.56 -4.39 -14.07
C THR A 746 19.59 -3.41 -14.65
N ILE A 747 20.28 -3.83 -15.72
CA ILE A 747 21.02 -2.92 -16.61
C ILE A 747 20.16 -2.71 -17.84
N HIS A 748 20.15 -1.51 -18.39
CA HIS A 748 19.48 -1.18 -19.63
C HIS A 748 20.54 -0.82 -20.67
N PHE A 749 20.52 -1.52 -21.81
CA PHE A 749 21.34 -1.18 -22.98
C PHE A 749 20.54 -0.34 -23.94
N LEU A 750 21.21 0.63 -24.56
CA LEU A 750 20.64 1.56 -25.50
C LEU A 750 21.60 1.77 -26.65
N PHE A 751 21.02 1.83 -27.85
CA PHE A 751 21.71 2.26 -29.04
C PHE A 751 21.21 3.63 -29.47
N VAL A 752 22.14 4.57 -29.66
CA VAL A 752 21.86 5.87 -30.25
C VAL A 752 22.51 5.96 -31.64
N PRO A 753 21.76 5.78 -32.73
CA PRO A 753 22.27 5.99 -34.09
C PRO A 753 22.54 7.48 -34.32
N LEU A 754 23.64 7.79 -35.01
CA LEU A 754 23.96 9.18 -35.36
C LEU A 754 22.86 9.83 -36.21
N ALA A 755 22.27 9.09 -37.15
CA ALA A 755 21.18 9.59 -38.00
C ALA A 755 19.96 10.09 -37.21
N GLY A 756 19.71 9.55 -36.00
CA GLY A 756 18.61 10.00 -35.13
C GLY A 756 18.96 11.19 -34.25
N LEU A 757 20.25 11.53 -34.14
CA LEU A 757 20.79 12.63 -33.32
C LEU A 757 21.25 13.83 -34.17
N TRP A 758 21.72 13.57 -35.40
CA TRP A 758 22.34 14.57 -36.27
C TRP A 758 21.30 15.36 -37.07
N ASP A 759 21.28 16.68 -36.86
CA ASP A 759 20.41 17.61 -37.56
C ASP A 759 21.26 18.59 -38.39
N THR A 760 21.26 18.41 -39.71
CA THR A 760 22.05 19.24 -40.63
C THR A 760 21.65 20.71 -40.61
N SER A 761 20.40 21.04 -40.24
CA SER A 761 19.94 22.43 -40.12
C SER A 761 20.57 23.15 -38.93
N LYS A 762 20.94 22.40 -37.88
CA LYS A 762 21.58 22.88 -36.65
C LYS A 762 23.10 22.87 -36.70
N ALA A 763 23.68 22.21 -37.72
CA ALA A 763 25.12 22.02 -37.87
C ALA A 763 25.86 23.25 -38.42
N ASN A 764 25.15 24.27 -38.92
CA ASN A 764 25.75 25.52 -39.45
C ASN A 764 26.91 25.29 -40.45
N GLY A 765 26.77 24.30 -41.35
CA GLY A 765 27.79 23.95 -42.37
C GLY A 765 28.98 23.12 -41.86
N LYS A 766 28.92 22.61 -40.62
CA LYS A 766 29.95 21.78 -40.00
C LYS A 766 29.62 20.29 -40.06
N THR A 767 30.62 19.45 -39.80
CA THR A 767 30.58 17.99 -39.87
C THR A 767 30.47 17.38 -38.47
N PRO A 768 30.09 16.09 -38.33
CA PRO A 768 30.07 15.42 -37.02
C PRO A 768 31.42 15.48 -36.27
N ASN A 769 32.54 15.48 -37.00
CA ASN A 769 33.88 15.58 -36.44
C ASN A 769 34.20 16.93 -35.77
N ASP A 770 33.38 17.97 -35.99
CA ASP A 770 33.49 19.26 -35.29
C ASP A 770 32.90 19.22 -33.86
N TYR A 771 32.27 18.10 -33.48
CA TYR A 771 31.72 17.86 -32.15
C TYR A 771 32.65 16.97 -31.33
N GLY A 772 32.97 17.41 -30.11
CA GLY A 772 34.03 16.82 -29.28
C GLY A 772 33.55 16.07 -28.05
N HIS A 773 32.29 16.24 -27.66
CA HIS A 773 31.73 15.54 -26.52
C HIS A 773 30.33 15.03 -26.79
N ILE A 774 30.01 13.88 -26.21
CA ILE A 774 28.64 13.37 -26.09
C ILE A 774 28.27 13.31 -24.62
N ARG A 775 27.09 13.82 -24.28
CA ARG A 775 26.54 13.80 -22.93
C ARG A 775 25.18 13.12 -22.89
N LEU A 776 24.96 12.25 -21.91
CA LEU A 776 23.66 11.67 -21.58
C LEU A 776 23.25 12.07 -20.17
N SER A 777 22.04 12.58 -19.99
CA SER A 777 21.55 13.07 -18.69
C SER A 777 20.46 12.15 -18.12
N PHE A 778 20.65 11.68 -16.87
CA PHE A 778 19.76 10.73 -16.20
C PHE A 778 18.76 11.41 -15.25
N SER A 779 18.21 12.56 -15.64
CA SER A 779 17.13 13.27 -14.89
C SER A 779 17.37 13.45 -13.38
N GLY A 780 18.63 13.48 -12.92
CA GLY A 780 19.03 13.67 -11.52
C GLY A 780 19.39 12.39 -10.74
N GLU A 781 19.18 11.20 -11.30
CA GLU A 781 19.49 9.91 -10.66
C GLU A 781 20.94 9.49 -10.88
N MET A 782 21.62 9.01 -9.83
CA MET A 782 22.97 8.43 -9.95
C MET A 782 22.88 7.02 -10.50
N LYS A 783 23.48 6.76 -11.67
CA LYS A 783 23.47 5.42 -12.29
C LYS A 783 24.88 4.97 -12.64
N LYS A 784 25.15 3.66 -12.47
CA LYS A 784 26.34 3.04 -13.04
C LYS A 784 26.13 2.95 -14.53
N PHE A 785 27.11 3.34 -15.35
CA PHE A 785 26.98 3.38 -16.80
C PHE A 785 28.19 2.81 -17.52
N GLY A 786 28.01 2.49 -18.80
CA GLY A 786 29.06 2.15 -19.76
C GLY A 786 28.80 2.78 -21.11
N PHE A 787 29.85 3.20 -21.81
CA PHE A 787 29.75 3.84 -23.12
C PHE A 787 30.86 3.39 -24.08
N ARG A 788 30.51 3.15 -25.35
CA ARG A 788 31.45 2.82 -26.43
C ARG A 788 30.97 3.34 -27.80
N LEU A 789 31.92 3.78 -28.62
CA LEU A 789 31.73 4.06 -30.05
C LEU A 789 31.90 2.76 -30.83
N LEU A 790 31.06 2.51 -31.84
CA LEU A 790 31.13 1.29 -32.65
C LEU A 790 31.36 1.58 -34.13
N TYR A 791 32.17 0.73 -34.76
CA TYR A 791 32.57 0.82 -36.17
C TYR A 791 32.45 -0.54 -36.86
N LYS A 792 32.30 -0.57 -38.20
CA LYS A 792 32.14 -1.81 -38.98
C LYS A 792 33.39 -2.69 -38.98
N ASP A 793 34.57 -2.07 -38.97
CA ASP A 793 35.85 -2.76 -39.13
C ASP A 793 36.51 -3.18 -37.80
N GLU A 794 35.82 -3.04 -36.65
CA GLU A 794 36.33 -3.54 -35.37
C GLU A 794 36.20 -5.08 -35.31
N PRO A 795 37.26 -5.81 -34.89
CA PRO A 795 37.18 -7.25 -34.74
C PRO A 795 36.22 -7.61 -33.58
N THR A 796 35.25 -8.48 -33.87
CA THR A 796 34.37 -9.15 -32.90
C THR A 796 35.14 -10.08 -31.98
#